data_AF-A0A6P1KDC7-F1
#
_entry.id   AF-A0A6P1KDC7-F1
#
_cell.length_a   1.000
_cell.length_b   1.000
_cell.length_c   1.000
_cell.angle_alpha   90.00
_cell.angle_beta   90.00
_cell.angle_gamma   90.00
#
_symmetry.space_group_name_H-M   'P 1'
#
loop_
_entity.id
_entity.type
_entity.pdbx_description
1 polymer ?
#
loop_
_entity_poly.entity_id
_entity_poly.type
_entity_poly.pdbx_seq_one_letter_code
_entity_poly.pdbx_strand_id
1 'polypeptide(L)'
;MKKSVKLSPISSTSNRLTSHSSLPTQPTRLHQSLHQIYRHTNVLAMTLGAMFTTLYSTSALAVLPTAAVTESTDTATAQSTEAQNIESQNIETQSTESQSIEKQNLGTSAATPDTDSSIATTADSATTVDVTTNQGITPISAPDIKPNSARTRPNFTPNQQQQASLEKLKTFYQPKTQQTTDDTSATVANSNSNPNLLKPLTPDSQQSVAQANSQSKAATRKDAMCHGNWVYPTSTIYQQQALAAAATDQPNSSFPIYASSDYGYYDNENYAELSGDVQINQGRQQISADKVVVNVQDGIAAAQGNVLLVDAAQSTQSTDGNPRASLKDNPKGGLITVADELAYQTDSTKATAKDVAFASVPLQAYGYAKRLNKVDESRVEIDDVMFTTCAPDNPTWQINAKNIDINTDTGRGEAYNATLKVKNTPVLYLPYFNFPIDDRRTSGFLLPRGGFSTEGSFNVQLPYYFNLAPNYDATVTPTIFTDRNPMLTGEFRYLTEKFGYGSLTGSYLPNDKQYDDEDRTRFYYNHHWQSKDIPNLSIDALYQYVSDPKFLNDFETLGDETVQLNLPRRIQANYYNDYLTALAKIETFQTLDRNLTNSDKILDKDKPYDRLPQLSVKYRVPWVTQFDLTGISDFAYFKRPINDGSAPEQSGGRLYNKLTAAYPMTRTWGYVTPSVSLQHLYTQFDQESADANGLDKNSKSQSIFVPQFSIDSGLNFFKAGTPFGKFDESLGGYQLLSPRLKYVYSPYKDQTDVPNFNTRLASLNFSQLYEDSWFLGYDRLPDNNHLTPSLNYRYIDGNGLTRLDASVGKQIYLSDIRVHLDDTDDGLKIDNTGTVFEVSTQPRQDFWVDLDGSVDDNADLNYINTQFRYAPTFNSLYNLGYIKRNDSRFGQKALSAFTGSAVLPINDNWQFLGAVQYDNEKSRFSDALAGFTYDSCCYGLSIYARRYYDELSDKDSADHAIMAEISLNGLSNKGDGRLASLMRNRVLGYDPKY
;
A
#
# COMPACT_ATOMS: atom_id res chain seq x y z
N MET A 1 45.74 -17.26 -27.40
CA MET A 1 46.69 -18.11 -28.15
C MET A 1 46.00 -19.41 -28.54
N LYS A 2 45.97 -19.72 -29.85
CA LYS A 2 45.98 -21.04 -30.56
C LYS A 2 45.67 -22.31 -29.72
N LYS A 3 44.92 -23.32 -30.15
CA LYS A 3 44.57 -23.79 -31.50
C LYS A 3 43.60 -24.98 -31.42
N SER A 4 42.82 -25.10 -32.48
CA SER A 4 41.96 -26.18 -32.98
C SER A 4 42.52 -27.61 -33.08
N VAL A 5 41.59 -28.57 -32.94
CA VAL A 5 41.21 -29.69 -33.85
C VAL A 5 42.17 -30.89 -34.06
N LYS A 6 41.57 -32.09 -33.93
CA LYS A 6 41.92 -33.31 -34.68
C LYS A 6 40.64 -34.00 -35.22
N LEU A 7 40.61 -34.18 -36.53
CA LEU A 7 39.69 -34.99 -37.34
C LEU A 7 40.13 -36.47 -37.37
N SER A 8 39.21 -37.43 -37.62
CA SER A 8 39.08 -38.28 -38.85
C SER A 8 38.27 -39.59 -38.57
N PRO A 9 37.92 -40.49 -39.55
CA PRO A 9 36.83 -40.40 -40.55
C PRO A 9 36.04 -41.73 -40.82
N ILE A 10 35.22 -41.77 -41.90
CA ILE A 10 34.71 -42.91 -42.73
C ILE A 10 33.26 -43.38 -42.43
N SER A 11 32.25 -42.95 -43.20
CA SER A 11 31.69 -43.44 -44.52
C SER A 11 30.45 -44.34 -44.29
N SER A 12 29.31 -44.15 -44.96
CA SER A 12 29.05 -44.46 -46.37
C SER A 12 27.61 -43.94 -46.72
N THR A 13 27.46 -43.05 -47.72
CA THR A 13 26.84 -43.30 -49.07
C THR A 13 25.41 -43.82 -49.04
N SER A 14 24.41 -43.38 -49.82
CA SER A 14 24.22 -42.46 -50.95
C SER A 14 22.68 -42.46 -51.21
N ASN A 15 21.99 -41.66 -52.02
CA ASN A 15 22.31 -40.80 -53.15
C ASN A 15 20.99 -40.06 -53.53
N ARG A 16 21.13 -38.77 -53.94
CA ARG A 16 20.55 -38.15 -55.16
C ARG A 16 19.01 -38.08 -55.35
N LEU A 17 18.38 -37.04 -55.91
CA LEU A 17 18.82 -35.87 -56.72
C LEU A 17 17.60 -34.94 -56.93
N THR A 18 17.81 -33.61 -56.92
CA THR A 18 17.21 -32.52 -57.77
C THR A 18 15.68 -32.35 -57.88
N SER A 19 15.08 -31.18 -58.14
CA SER A 19 15.44 -29.75 -58.18
C SER A 19 14.16 -28.99 -58.64
N HIS A 20 13.96 -27.80 -58.10
CA HIS A 20 13.38 -26.60 -58.74
C HIS A 20 11.91 -26.53 -59.23
N SER A 21 11.22 -25.57 -58.60
CA SER A 21 10.53 -24.40 -59.18
C SER A 21 9.09 -24.48 -59.73
N SER A 22 8.35 -23.46 -59.29
CA SER A 22 7.24 -22.71 -59.92
C SER A 22 5.78 -23.20 -59.76
N LEU A 23 4.99 -22.30 -59.13
CA LEU A 23 3.59 -21.87 -59.34
C LEU A 23 2.83 -22.54 -60.52
N PRO A 24 1.47 -22.70 -60.49
CA PRO A 24 0.56 -21.54 -60.35
C PRO A 24 -0.90 -21.77 -59.82
N THR A 25 -1.55 -20.64 -59.52
CA THR A 25 -2.98 -20.24 -59.77
C THR A 25 -4.21 -21.05 -59.32
N GLN A 26 -5.16 -20.28 -58.75
CA GLN A 26 -6.62 -20.42 -58.53
C GLN A 26 -7.45 -21.43 -59.36
N PRO A 27 -8.68 -21.77 -58.88
CA PRO A 27 -9.88 -21.17 -59.51
C PRO A 27 -11.03 -20.78 -58.55
N THR A 28 -12.07 -20.21 -59.18
CA THR A 28 -13.15 -19.32 -58.74
C THR A 28 -14.54 -19.98 -58.57
N ARG A 29 -15.36 -19.36 -57.70
CA ARG A 29 -16.83 -19.05 -57.72
C ARG A 29 -17.90 -20.04 -58.25
N LEU A 30 -19.02 -20.15 -57.50
CA LEU A 30 -20.46 -20.07 -57.93
C LEU A 30 -21.38 -20.33 -56.69
N HIS A 31 -22.15 -19.39 -56.10
CA HIS A 31 -23.45 -18.74 -56.43
C HIS A 31 -24.75 -19.58 -56.29
N GLN A 32 -25.66 -19.15 -55.37
CA GLN A 32 -27.15 -18.99 -55.45
C GLN A 32 -27.78 -19.07 -54.02
N SER A 33 -28.43 -18.03 -53.46
CA SER A 33 -29.86 -17.58 -53.58
C SER A 33 -30.89 -18.64 -53.16
N LEU A 34 -32.01 -18.43 -52.44
CA LEU A 34 -32.83 -17.29 -51.97
C LEU A 34 -33.93 -17.86 -51.01
N HIS A 35 -34.51 -16.98 -50.17
CA HIS A 35 -35.85 -17.04 -49.52
C HIS A 35 -36.12 -18.03 -48.36
N GLN A 36 -37.02 -17.80 -47.39
CA GLN A 36 -37.70 -16.65 -46.74
C GLN A 36 -38.67 -17.29 -45.69
N ILE A 37 -39.09 -16.52 -44.66
CA ILE A 37 -40.36 -16.64 -43.86
C ILE A 37 -40.28 -17.03 -42.36
N TYR A 38 -40.37 -15.97 -41.52
CA TYR A 38 -41.24 -15.69 -40.36
C TYR A 38 -41.40 -16.63 -39.12
N ARG A 39 -41.02 -16.11 -37.94
CA ARG A 39 -41.88 -15.53 -36.85
C ARG A 39 -41.00 -15.26 -35.59
N HIS A 40 -40.82 -13.99 -35.20
CA HIS A 40 -41.43 -13.30 -34.02
C HIS A 40 -41.05 -13.92 -32.66
N THR A 41 -40.54 -13.20 -31.64
CA THR A 41 -40.58 -11.75 -31.33
C THR A 41 -39.66 -11.42 -30.13
N ASN A 42 -38.96 -10.27 -30.20
CA ASN A 42 -38.81 -9.16 -29.21
C ASN A 42 -38.26 -9.43 -27.78
N VAL A 43 -37.50 -8.55 -27.08
CA VAL A 43 -37.02 -7.14 -27.17
C VAL A 43 -36.05 -6.99 -25.97
N LEU A 44 -34.89 -6.30 -26.01
CA LEU A 44 -34.71 -4.91 -25.56
C LEU A 44 -33.22 -4.50 -25.73
N ALA A 45 -32.90 -3.65 -26.70
CA ALA A 45 -31.66 -2.88 -26.79
C ALA A 45 -31.84 -1.70 -27.77
N MET A 46 -32.36 -0.57 -27.27
CA MET A 46 -32.25 0.77 -27.86
C MET A 46 -33.00 1.75 -26.96
N THR A 47 -32.27 2.59 -26.23
CA THR A 47 -32.63 3.97 -25.85
C THR A 47 -31.51 4.51 -24.95
N LEU A 48 -30.63 5.37 -25.47
CA LEU A 48 -30.32 6.69 -24.89
C LEU A 48 -29.36 7.41 -25.84
N GLY A 49 -29.96 8.04 -26.84
CA GLY A 49 -29.31 8.90 -27.82
C GLY A 49 -30.40 9.80 -28.41
N ALA A 50 -30.86 10.76 -27.62
CA ALA A 50 -31.66 11.92 -28.05
C ALA A 50 -32.02 12.80 -26.84
N MET A 51 -31.18 13.78 -26.53
CA MET A 51 -31.62 15.12 -26.09
C MET A 51 -30.47 16.10 -26.32
N PHE A 52 -30.83 17.32 -26.73
CA PHE A 52 -29.98 18.48 -27.08
C PHE A 52 -29.60 18.66 -28.56
N THR A 53 -30.59 19.04 -29.37
CA THR A 53 -30.44 20.11 -30.37
C THR A 53 -31.69 21.02 -30.38
N THR A 54 -31.49 22.30 -30.04
CA THR A 54 -32.24 23.54 -30.37
C THR A 54 -31.79 24.59 -29.33
N LEU A 55 -30.89 25.52 -29.65
CA LEU A 55 -31.21 26.82 -30.26
C LEU A 55 -29.92 27.47 -30.80
N TYR A 56 -30.01 28.08 -31.99
CA TYR A 56 -29.02 28.96 -32.61
C TYR A 56 -29.51 30.42 -32.59
N SER A 57 -28.55 31.36 -32.75
CA SER A 57 -28.61 32.82 -33.00
C SER A 57 -28.49 33.69 -31.73
N THR A 58 -27.60 34.68 -31.59
CA THR A 58 -26.91 35.58 -32.56
C THR A 58 -25.55 36.16 -32.05
N SER A 59 -24.59 36.33 -32.98
CA SER A 59 -23.52 37.39 -33.14
C SER A 59 -22.48 37.64 -32.02
N ALA A 60 -21.19 37.95 -32.24
CA ALA A 60 -20.23 38.13 -33.35
C ALA A 60 -18.83 38.21 -32.67
N LEU A 61 -17.71 37.69 -33.20
CA LEU A 61 -16.78 38.22 -34.21
C LEU A 61 -15.83 37.02 -34.56
N ALA A 62 -15.74 36.54 -35.81
CA ALA A 62 -14.79 36.97 -36.85
C ALA A 62 -13.34 37.11 -36.30
N VAL A 63 -12.34 36.33 -36.74
CA VAL A 63 -11.91 36.10 -38.12
C VAL A 63 -11.20 34.74 -38.26
N LEU A 64 -11.67 33.97 -39.25
CA LEU A 64 -11.14 32.77 -39.92
C LEU A 64 -9.96 33.12 -40.87
N PRO A 65 -9.40 32.24 -41.73
CA PRO A 65 -9.54 30.77 -41.92
C PRO A 65 -8.14 30.10 -42.03
N THR A 66 -7.92 28.80 -42.27
CA THR A 66 -8.31 27.90 -43.38
C THR A 66 -7.83 26.47 -43.03
N ALA A 67 -8.71 25.46 -42.97
CA ALA A 67 -8.97 24.42 -43.99
C ALA A 67 -8.01 23.20 -43.91
N ALA A 68 -8.48 22.03 -43.45
CA ALA A 68 -8.91 20.85 -44.26
C ALA A 68 -7.71 20.02 -44.78
N VAL A 69 -7.60 18.68 -44.75
CA VAL A 69 -8.56 17.56 -44.64
C VAL A 69 -7.75 16.22 -44.55
N THR A 70 -8.35 15.19 -43.95
CA THR A 70 -8.15 13.70 -44.06
C THR A 70 -6.88 12.96 -43.55
N GLU A 71 -7.18 11.93 -42.74
CA GLU A 71 -6.65 10.53 -42.72
C GLU A 71 -5.13 10.31 -42.66
N SER A 72 -4.55 9.41 -41.88
CA SER A 72 -4.97 8.36 -40.95
C SER A 72 -3.67 7.74 -40.40
N THR A 73 -3.73 7.04 -39.25
CA THR A 73 -2.78 6.00 -38.78
C THR A 73 -1.34 6.45 -38.43
N ASP A 74 -0.59 5.90 -37.47
CA ASP A 74 -0.76 5.00 -36.33
C ASP A 74 0.66 4.88 -35.64
N THR A 75 0.72 4.95 -34.30
CA THR A 75 1.64 4.47 -33.23
C THR A 75 3.15 4.73 -33.01
N ALA A 76 3.58 5.25 -31.81
CA ALA A 76 3.81 4.51 -30.53
C ALA A 76 4.72 5.11 -29.42
N THR A 77 4.11 5.27 -28.23
CA THR A 77 4.49 5.10 -26.78
C THR A 77 5.97 4.82 -26.43
N ALA A 78 6.65 5.54 -25.51
CA ALA A 78 6.65 5.27 -24.05
C ALA A 78 6.93 6.50 -23.12
N GLN A 79 6.26 6.58 -21.96
CA GLN A 79 6.38 7.59 -20.89
C GLN A 79 7.11 7.03 -19.64
N SER A 80 7.74 7.92 -18.86
CA SER A 80 8.47 7.64 -17.63
C SER A 80 7.96 8.49 -16.46
N THR A 81 7.89 7.92 -15.26
CA THR A 81 7.36 8.47 -13.99
C THR A 81 8.46 9.14 -13.14
N GLU A 82 8.13 10.25 -12.46
CA GLU A 82 8.94 10.91 -11.41
C GLU A 82 8.20 10.90 -10.06
N ALA A 83 8.94 10.73 -8.95
CA ALA A 83 8.45 10.70 -7.58
C ALA A 83 9.03 11.87 -6.76
N GLN A 84 8.18 12.52 -5.94
CA GLN A 84 8.53 13.63 -5.05
C GLN A 84 8.63 13.16 -3.58
N ASN A 85 9.66 13.63 -2.87
CA ASN A 85 9.88 13.44 -1.42
C ASN A 85 9.54 14.72 -0.66
N ILE A 86 8.92 14.61 0.53
CA ILE A 86 8.59 15.72 1.44
C ILE A 86 9.33 15.51 2.77
N GLU A 87 10.09 16.53 3.19
CA GLU A 87 10.79 16.63 4.48
C GLU A 87 9.85 17.04 5.63
N SER A 88 10.13 16.56 6.85
CA SER A 88 9.46 16.96 8.08
C SER A 88 10.47 17.46 9.12
N GLN A 89 10.24 18.66 9.66
CA GLN A 89 11.05 19.31 10.68
C GLN A 89 10.67 18.85 12.09
N ASN A 90 11.65 18.75 13.00
CA ASN A 90 11.44 18.54 14.44
C ASN A 90 12.31 19.50 15.27
N ILE A 91 11.72 19.98 16.37
CA ILE A 91 12.26 20.97 17.32
C ILE A 91 12.75 20.24 18.59
N GLU A 92 13.92 20.65 19.09
CA GLU A 92 14.62 20.17 20.28
C GLU A 92 14.04 20.70 21.61
N THR A 93 14.24 19.96 22.71
CA THR A 93 14.48 20.54 24.05
C THR A 93 15.32 19.60 24.95
N GLN A 94 16.35 20.18 25.57
CA GLN A 94 17.24 19.64 26.63
C GLN A 94 16.53 19.72 28.02
N SER A 95 16.94 19.20 29.21
CA SER A 95 18.25 18.90 29.81
C SER A 95 18.13 18.16 31.19
N THR A 96 19.24 17.53 31.64
CA THR A 96 19.89 17.46 33.00
C THR A 96 19.40 16.63 34.23
N GLU A 97 20.23 15.60 34.55
CA GLU A 97 20.99 15.22 35.79
C GLU A 97 20.48 15.31 37.25
N SER A 98 20.68 14.21 38.02
CA SER A 98 21.44 14.05 39.31
C SER A 98 20.90 12.87 40.18
N GLN A 99 21.66 11.78 40.45
CA GLN A 99 22.44 11.43 41.68
C GLN A 99 21.67 11.57 43.03
N SER A 100 21.72 10.70 44.07
CA SER A 100 22.47 9.48 44.42
C SER A 100 22.06 8.94 45.84
N ILE A 101 22.57 7.74 46.24
CA ILE A 101 22.95 7.25 47.61
C ILE A 101 21.98 6.43 48.51
N GLU A 102 22.38 5.14 48.73
CA GLU A 102 22.54 4.29 49.96
C GLU A 102 21.40 4.16 51.03
N LYS A 103 21.22 3.10 51.85
CA LYS A 103 21.97 1.87 52.24
C LYS A 103 21.07 0.98 53.16
N GLN A 104 21.31 -0.34 53.15
CA GLN A 104 21.41 -1.28 54.32
C GLN A 104 20.23 -1.44 55.32
N ASN A 105 20.02 -2.57 56.04
CA ASN A 105 20.53 -3.94 56.06
C ASN A 105 19.68 -4.74 57.08
N LEU A 106 19.61 -6.05 56.83
CA LEU A 106 19.65 -7.21 57.76
C LEU A 106 18.80 -7.30 59.04
N GLY A 107 18.23 -8.52 59.19
CA GLY A 107 18.27 -9.31 60.43
C GLY A 107 17.07 -10.24 60.58
N THR A 108 17.14 -11.53 60.17
CA THR A 108 17.48 -12.72 61.01
C THR A 108 16.50 -12.94 62.18
N SER A 109 16.03 -14.13 62.59
CA SER A 109 16.35 -15.54 62.36
C SER A 109 15.36 -16.33 63.26
N ALA A 110 14.60 -17.28 62.71
CA ALA A 110 14.64 -18.72 63.04
C ALA A 110 13.83 -19.26 64.24
N ALA A 111 13.48 -20.54 64.04
CA ALA A 111 13.32 -21.64 64.99
C ALA A 111 11.89 -22.04 65.43
N THR A 112 11.51 -23.21 64.92
CA THR A 112 10.65 -24.30 65.43
C THR A 112 11.11 -24.80 66.84
N PRO A 113 10.59 -25.87 67.51
CA PRO A 113 9.68 -26.97 67.09
C PRO A 113 8.68 -27.54 68.17
N ASP A 114 7.97 -28.63 67.81
CA ASP A 114 7.50 -29.79 68.63
C ASP A 114 6.44 -29.57 69.76
N THR A 115 5.53 -30.46 70.18
CA THR A 115 5.30 -31.94 70.22
C THR A 115 3.80 -32.13 70.62
N ASP A 116 2.95 -33.08 70.20
CA ASP A 116 2.85 -34.56 70.31
C ASP A 116 1.63 -35.04 71.19
N SER A 117 0.83 -35.95 70.61
CA SER A 117 0.11 -37.12 71.20
C SER A 117 -1.31 -37.11 71.88
N SER A 118 -2.01 -38.25 71.61
CA SER A 118 -3.18 -38.94 72.24
C SER A 118 -4.60 -38.75 71.61
N ILE A 119 -5.24 -39.69 70.86
CA ILE A 119 -5.85 -41.05 71.14
C ILE A 119 -7.08 -40.96 72.09
N ALA A 120 -8.32 -41.48 71.89
CA ALA A 120 -9.10 -42.13 70.81
C ALA A 120 -10.60 -42.27 71.25
N THR A 121 -11.51 -42.57 70.29
CA THR A 121 -12.69 -43.50 70.30
C THR A 121 -14.05 -42.98 69.73
N THR A 122 -14.42 -43.55 68.55
CA THR A 122 -15.71 -44.11 68.06
C THR A 122 -17.05 -43.38 68.30
N ALA A 123 -18.05 -43.31 67.40
CA ALA A 123 -18.25 -43.67 65.99
C ALA A 123 -19.66 -43.15 65.59
N ASP A 124 -19.83 -42.54 64.40
CA ASP A 124 -20.98 -42.78 63.52
C ASP A 124 -20.75 -42.19 62.12
N SER A 125 -21.20 -42.89 61.09
CA SER A 125 -20.71 -42.80 59.71
C SER A 125 -21.20 -41.58 58.92
N ALA A 126 -20.29 -40.64 58.66
CA ALA A 126 -20.34 -39.72 57.53
C ALA A 126 -19.53 -40.31 56.37
N THR A 127 -20.11 -40.35 55.17
CA THR A 127 -19.42 -40.78 53.95
C THR A 127 -18.42 -39.70 53.54
N THR A 128 -17.15 -40.01 53.73
CA THR A 128 -15.98 -39.25 53.27
C THR A 128 -15.84 -39.33 51.76
N VAL A 129 -15.61 -38.18 51.12
CA VAL A 129 -15.02 -38.11 49.78
C VAL A 129 -13.52 -38.30 49.93
N ASP A 130 -13.02 -39.27 49.18
CA ASP A 130 -11.62 -39.66 49.11
C ASP A 130 -10.84 -38.62 48.28
N VAL A 131 -9.84 -37.97 48.87
CA VAL A 131 -8.87 -37.13 48.15
C VAL A 131 -7.51 -37.77 48.32
N THR A 132 -7.22 -38.73 47.45
CA THR A 132 -5.84 -39.13 47.15
C THR A 132 -5.37 -38.35 45.93
N THR A 133 -4.50 -37.37 46.17
CA THR A 133 -3.69 -36.72 45.15
C THR A 133 -2.62 -37.69 44.68
N ASN A 134 -2.72 -38.18 43.45
CA ASN A 134 -1.56 -38.56 42.65
C ASN A 134 -1.93 -38.61 41.16
N GLN A 135 -1.21 -37.80 40.37
CA GLN A 135 -1.10 -37.81 38.91
C GLN A 135 -2.28 -37.19 38.13
N GLY A 136 -2.02 -36.03 37.50
CA GLY A 136 -2.77 -35.54 36.35
C GLY A 136 -3.82 -34.46 36.64
N ILE A 137 -3.82 -33.42 35.82
CA ILE A 137 -4.75 -32.29 35.80
C ILE A 137 -6.19 -32.81 35.71
N THR A 138 -6.96 -32.73 36.80
CA THR A 138 -8.41 -32.95 36.76
C THR A 138 -9.11 -31.60 36.53
N PRO A 139 -10.03 -31.51 35.56
CA PRO A 139 -10.80 -30.28 35.33
C PRO A 139 -11.67 -30.00 36.56
N ILE A 140 -11.77 -28.72 36.95
CA ILE A 140 -12.72 -28.28 37.98
C ILE A 140 -14.12 -28.60 37.44
N SER A 141 -14.78 -29.64 37.96
CA SER A 141 -16.17 -29.91 37.63
C SER A 141 -17.08 -29.09 38.54
N ALA A 142 -18.14 -28.51 37.99
CA ALA A 142 -19.20 -27.97 38.83
C ALA A 142 -19.66 -29.07 39.81
N PRO A 143 -19.86 -28.76 41.11
CA PRO A 143 -20.37 -29.73 42.07
C PRO A 143 -21.72 -30.26 41.62
N ASP A 144 -21.90 -31.59 41.68
CA ASP A 144 -23.14 -32.26 41.29
C ASP A 144 -24.29 -31.82 42.23
N ILE A 145 -25.16 -30.94 41.74
CA ILE A 145 -26.36 -30.54 42.48
C ILE A 145 -27.37 -31.68 42.36
N LYS A 146 -27.78 -32.24 43.51
CA LYS A 146 -28.77 -33.32 43.59
C LYS A 146 -30.02 -32.94 42.75
N PRO A 147 -30.58 -33.88 41.95
CA PRO A 147 -31.59 -33.61 40.92
C PRO A 147 -32.96 -33.07 41.41
N ASN A 148 -33.10 -32.70 42.69
CA ASN A 148 -34.36 -32.24 43.28
C ASN A 148 -34.41 -30.74 43.62
N SER A 149 -33.45 -29.91 43.19
CA SER A 149 -33.67 -28.46 43.15
C SER A 149 -34.38 -28.06 41.86
N ALA A 150 -35.42 -27.25 41.99
CA ALA A 150 -36.47 -27.03 40.99
C ALA A 150 -36.00 -26.75 39.54
N ARG A 151 -36.64 -27.46 38.58
CA ARG A 151 -36.60 -27.30 37.11
C ARG A 151 -35.28 -27.61 36.39
N THR A 152 -34.90 -28.88 36.33
CA THR A 152 -34.19 -29.42 35.15
C THR A 152 -35.21 -29.92 34.13
N ARG A 153 -35.17 -29.40 32.90
CA ARG A 153 -36.00 -29.89 31.78
C ARG A 153 -35.44 -31.25 31.31
N PRO A 154 -36.20 -32.35 31.33
CA PRO A 154 -35.73 -33.61 30.77
C PRO A 154 -36.00 -33.64 29.26
N ASN A 155 -35.00 -34.10 28.49
CA ASN A 155 -34.95 -34.28 27.02
C ASN A 155 -34.44 -33.07 26.21
N PHE A 156 -33.12 -32.85 26.22
CA PHE A 156 -32.46 -32.02 25.21
C PHE A 156 -31.26 -32.77 24.60
N THR A 157 -31.22 -32.85 23.27
CA THR A 157 -30.11 -33.45 22.50
C THR A 157 -28.96 -32.45 22.35
N PRO A 158 -27.69 -32.86 22.16
CA PRO A 158 -26.53 -31.96 22.13
C PRO A 158 -26.64 -30.78 21.15
N ASN A 159 -27.32 -30.96 20.01
CA ASN A 159 -27.58 -29.87 19.05
C ASN A 159 -28.51 -28.78 19.60
N GLN A 160 -29.41 -29.12 20.53
CA GLN A 160 -30.37 -28.17 21.08
C GLN A 160 -29.75 -27.28 22.18
N GLN A 161 -28.78 -27.79 22.96
CA GLN A 161 -28.03 -26.97 23.94
C GLN A 161 -27.14 -25.95 23.25
N GLN A 162 -26.40 -26.37 22.22
CA GLN A 162 -25.66 -25.45 21.36
C GLN A 162 -26.56 -24.36 20.77
N GLN A 163 -27.74 -24.72 20.27
CA GLN A 163 -28.71 -23.76 19.75
C GLN A 163 -29.21 -22.81 20.84
N ALA A 164 -29.54 -23.30 22.03
CA ALA A 164 -30.01 -22.46 23.13
C ALA A 164 -28.94 -21.45 23.60
N SER A 165 -27.69 -21.88 23.78
CA SER A 165 -26.58 -20.98 24.16
C SER A 165 -26.32 -19.93 23.07
N LEU A 166 -26.35 -20.32 21.80
CA LEU A 166 -26.21 -19.40 20.67
C LEU A 166 -27.40 -18.43 20.56
N GLU A 167 -28.63 -18.89 20.73
CA GLU A 167 -29.84 -18.05 20.72
C GLU A 167 -29.82 -17.02 21.85
N LYS A 168 -29.35 -17.40 23.03
CA LYS A 168 -29.15 -16.47 24.12
C LYS A 168 -28.02 -15.48 23.84
N LEU A 169 -26.89 -15.94 23.30
CA LEU A 169 -25.79 -15.06 22.91
C LEU A 169 -26.26 -14.01 21.86
N LYS A 170 -27.11 -14.42 20.90
CA LYS A 170 -27.70 -13.52 19.89
C LYS A 170 -28.45 -12.33 20.50
N THR A 171 -28.94 -12.41 21.74
CA THR A 171 -29.60 -11.26 22.39
C THR A 171 -28.67 -10.05 22.57
N PHE A 172 -27.36 -10.27 22.55
CA PHE A 172 -26.32 -9.22 22.62
C PHE A 172 -25.80 -8.79 21.24
N TYR A 173 -26.34 -9.35 20.17
CA TYR A 173 -26.09 -8.88 18.82
C TYR A 173 -27.19 -7.87 18.46
N GLN A 174 -26.84 -6.58 18.41
CA GLN A 174 -27.79 -5.55 18.04
C GLN A 174 -27.81 -5.39 16.53
N PRO A 175 -28.93 -5.70 15.85
CA PRO A 175 -29.08 -5.34 14.45
C PRO A 175 -29.09 -3.81 14.34
N LYS A 176 -28.41 -3.26 13.32
CA LYS A 176 -28.57 -1.86 12.95
C LYS A 176 -30.01 -1.70 12.47
N THR A 177 -30.90 -1.25 13.34
CA THR A 177 -32.21 -0.73 12.91
C THR A 177 -31.93 0.37 11.89
N GLN A 178 -32.47 0.23 10.68
CA GLN A 178 -32.47 1.30 9.69
C GLN A 178 -32.93 2.58 10.41
N GLN A 179 -32.11 3.62 10.40
CA GLN A 179 -32.54 4.96 10.78
C GLN A 179 -33.67 5.35 9.82
N THR A 180 -34.90 5.09 10.23
CA THR A 180 -36.03 5.90 9.80
C THR A 180 -35.80 7.28 10.39
N THR A 181 -35.52 8.23 9.51
CA THR A 181 -35.70 9.66 9.76
C THR A 181 -37.09 9.89 10.33
N ASP A 182 -37.18 10.12 11.64
CA ASP A 182 -38.12 11.04 12.26
C ASP A 182 -37.95 10.95 13.79
N ASP A 183 -37.33 11.97 14.37
CA ASP A 183 -37.75 12.41 15.71
C ASP A 183 -37.44 13.89 15.91
N THR A 184 -38.30 14.71 15.31
CA THR A 184 -38.62 16.04 15.86
C THR A 184 -39.45 15.84 17.12
N SER A 185 -38.88 16.07 18.29
CA SER A 185 -39.64 16.41 19.50
C SER A 185 -38.80 17.28 20.43
N ALA A 186 -39.03 18.58 20.30
CA ALA A 186 -38.66 19.57 21.29
C ALA A 186 -39.49 19.38 22.57
N THR A 187 -38.88 19.50 23.74
CA THR A 187 -39.58 19.97 24.94
C THR A 187 -38.69 20.87 25.79
N VAL A 188 -39.23 22.04 26.06
CA VAL A 188 -38.72 23.16 26.86
C VAL A 188 -39.17 23.01 28.32
N ALA A 189 -38.37 23.56 29.26
CA ALA A 189 -38.72 24.18 30.57
C ALA A 189 -37.87 23.62 31.74
N ASN A 190 -36.87 24.37 32.26
CA ASN A 190 -36.93 25.46 33.25
C ASN A 190 -37.14 25.01 34.72
N SER A 191 -36.10 25.21 35.56
CA SER A 191 -36.04 26.27 36.61
C SER A 191 -35.40 25.85 37.96
N ASN A 192 -34.38 26.64 38.33
CA ASN A 192 -34.09 27.24 39.65
C ASN A 192 -33.82 26.36 40.89
N SER A 193 -32.61 26.48 41.44
CA SER A 193 -32.35 27.43 42.56
C SER A 193 -30.88 27.42 43.00
N ASN A 194 -30.32 28.62 43.10
CA ASN A 194 -29.02 28.95 43.69
C ASN A 194 -29.27 30.16 44.61
N PRO A 195 -28.63 30.28 45.78
CA PRO A 195 -27.91 31.53 46.06
C PRO A 195 -26.68 31.32 46.99
N ASN A 196 -25.48 31.82 46.71
CA ASN A 196 -24.93 33.15 47.06
C ASN A 196 -23.37 33.00 47.13
N LEU A 197 -22.44 33.94 46.89
CA LEU A 197 -22.44 35.41 46.84
C LEU A 197 -21.08 35.92 46.23
N LEU A 198 -21.13 36.77 45.17
CA LEU A 198 -20.29 37.93 44.71
C LEU A 198 -18.72 37.86 44.70
N LYS A 199 -17.94 38.39 43.73
CA LYS A 199 -17.95 39.63 42.86
C LYS A 199 -16.64 39.66 41.98
N PRO A 200 -16.33 40.67 41.12
CA PRO A 200 -16.90 41.15 39.85
C PRO A 200 -15.92 41.12 38.62
N LEU A 201 -16.47 41.49 37.45
CA LEU A 201 -16.00 41.49 36.05
C LEU A 201 -14.76 42.34 35.68
N THR A 202 -14.08 42.00 34.57
CA THR A 202 -13.98 42.73 33.25
C THR A 202 -12.80 42.14 32.37
N PRO A 203 -12.55 42.54 31.09
CA PRO A 203 -12.99 41.79 29.89
C PRO A 203 -11.91 41.57 28.81
N ASP A 204 -11.83 40.39 28.18
CA ASP A 204 -11.63 40.26 26.71
C ASP A 204 -11.45 38.78 26.32
N SER A 205 -12.47 38.25 25.66
CA SER A 205 -12.38 36.99 24.94
C SER A 205 -12.97 37.21 23.55
N GLN A 206 -12.13 37.61 22.60
CA GLN A 206 -12.36 37.27 21.19
C GLN A 206 -11.96 35.80 21.02
N GLN A 207 -12.93 34.90 21.23
CA GLN A 207 -12.84 33.54 20.73
C GLN A 207 -12.93 33.62 19.20
N SER A 208 -11.84 33.23 18.54
CA SER A 208 -11.85 32.87 17.13
C SER A 208 -12.85 31.74 16.92
N VAL A 209 -13.71 31.94 15.93
CA VAL A 209 -14.70 30.98 15.46
C VAL A 209 -13.95 29.70 15.08
N ALA A 210 -14.13 28.67 15.89
CA ALA A 210 -13.75 27.31 15.55
C ALA A 210 -14.48 26.94 14.25
N GLN A 211 -13.70 26.66 13.21
CA GLN A 211 -14.17 25.99 12.01
C GLN A 211 -14.84 24.69 12.45
N ALA A 212 -16.17 24.68 12.37
CA ALA A 212 -16.92 23.45 12.31
C ALA A 212 -16.43 22.70 11.06
N ASN A 213 -15.55 21.72 11.28
CA ASN A 213 -15.26 20.70 10.29
C ASN A 213 -16.59 20.05 9.94
N SER A 214 -17.17 20.46 8.82
CA SER A 214 -18.18 19.69 8.10
C SER A 214 -17.52 18.52 7.38
N GLN A 215 -16.69 17.75 8.09
CA GLN A 215 -16.60 16.33 7.85
C GLN A 215 -17.81 15.72 8.54
N SER A 216 -18.95 15.75 7.86
CA SER A 216 -20.01 14.79 8.17
C SER A 216 -19.33 13.43 8.23
N LYS A 217 -19.48 12.71 9.36
CA LYS A 217 -19.12 11.30 9.49
C LYS A 217 -19.79 10.54 8.34
N ALA A 218 -19.14 10.47 7.19
CA ALA A 218 -19.54 9.57 6.13
C ALA A 218 -19.26 8.20 6.71
N ALA A 219 -20.33 7.45 7.01
CA ALA A 219 -20.21 6.06 7.39
C ALA A 219 -19.31 5.37 6.35
N THR A 220 -18.24 4.74 6.81
CA THR A 220 -17.36 4.00 5.89
C THR A 220 -18.19 2.89 5.22
N ARG A 221 -17.82 2.45 4.01
CA ARG A 221 -18.57 1.40 3.30
C ARG A 221 -18.85 0.16 4.17
N LYS A 222 -17.88 -0.17 5.02
CA LYS A 222 -17.93 -1.27 5.98
C LYS A 222 -19.08 -1.13 6.97
N ASP A 223 -19.40 0.09 7.40
CA ASP A 223 -20.50 0.37 8.31
C ASP A 223 -21.87 0.13 7.66
N ALA A 224 -22.00 0.35 6.34
CA ALA A 224 -23.26 0.13 5.63
C ALA A 224 -23.59 -1.37 5.45
N MET A 225 -22.57 -2.23 5.37
CA MET A 225 -22.73 -3.64 5.03
C MET A 225 -22.88 -4.59 6.23
N CYS A 226 -22.49 -4.13 7.43
CA CYS A 226 -22.65 -4.91 8.65
C CYS A 226 -24.03 -4.62 9.26
N HIS A 227 -24.91 -5.62 9.24
CA HIS A 227 -26.30 -5.52 9.72
C HIS A 227 -26.45 -5.45 11.24
N GLY A 228 -25.36 -5.44 11.99
CA GLY A 228 -25.40 -5.39 13.43
C GLY A 228 -24.01 -5.47 14.03
N ASN A 229 -23.92 -5.07 15.30
CA ASN A 229 -22.70 -5.10 16.07
C ASN A 229 -22.95 -5.88 17.36
N TRP A 230 -21.94 -6.64 17.80
CA TRP A 230 -21.91 -7.14 19.15
C TRP A 230 -21.83 -5.97 20.12
N VAL A 231 -22.71 -5.97 21.13
CA VAL A 231 -22.71 -4.96 22.19
C VAL A 231 -22.58 -5.65 23.53
N TYR A 232 -21.85 -5.01 24.43
CA TYR A 232 -21.86 -5.46 25.82
C TYR A 232 -23.26 -5.25 26.41
N PRO A 233 -23.75 -6.19 27.24
CA PRO A 233 -24.98 -5.98 27.99
C PRO A 233 -24.90 -4.72 28.84
N THR A 234 -25.92 -3.88 28.77
CA THR A 234 -26.07 -2.73 29.66
C THR A 234 -26.63 -3.20 31.00
N SER A 235 -25.78 -3.40 32.01
CA SER A 235 -26.29 -3.64 33.37
C SER A 235 -26.60 -2.33 34.07
N THR A 236 -27.88 -1.96 34.10
CA THR A 236 -28.36 -0.70 34.68
C THR A 236 -28.03 -0.52 36.17
N ILE A 237 -27.68 -1.59 36.89
CA ILE A 237 -27.53 -1.56 38.35
C ILE A 237 -26.09 -1.21 38.79
N TYR A 238 -25.05 -1.56 38.00
CA TYR A 238 -23.65 -1.35 38.41
C TYR A 238 -22.72 -0.82 37.29
N GLN A 239 -23.27 -0.34 36.17
CA GLN A 239 -22.50 0.18 35.03
C GLN A 239 -21.51 1.29 35.42
N GLN A 240 -21.88 2.17 36.36
CA GLN A 240 -20.99 3.23 36.84
C GLN A 240 -19.78 2.68 37.62
N GLN A 241 -19.94 1.62 38.42
CA GLN A 241 -18.81 1.00 39.10
C GLN A 241 -17.92 0.23 38.11
N ALA A 242 -18.50 -0.45 37.13
CA ALA A 242 -17.72 -1.13 36.09
C ALA A 242 -16.89 -0.15 35.26
N LEU A 243 -17.47 1.00 34.89
CA LEU A 243 -16.76 2.09 34.21
C LEU A 243 -15.67 2.72 35.10
N ALA A 244 -15.95 2.92 36.39
CA ALA A 244 -14.97 3.43 37.34
C ALA A 244 -13.80 2.44 37.57
N ALA A 245 -14.10 1.15 37.70
CA ALA A 245 -13.09 0.09 37.82
C ALA A 245 -12.25 -0.02 36.54
N ALA A 246 -12.88 0.05 35.36
CA ALA A 246 -12.20 0.05 34.06
C ALA A 246 -11.29 1.26 33.83
N ALA A 247 -11.50 2.37 34.57
CA ALA A 247 -10.64 3.55 34.53
C ALA A 247 -9.39 3.44 35.43
N THR A 248 -9.26 2.35 36.20
CA THR A 248 -8.10 2.09 37.07
C THR A 248 -7.28 0.91 36.56
N ASP A 249 -6.02 0.82 37.00
CA ASP A 249 -5.11 -0.29 36.67
C ASP A 249 -5.04 -1.37 37.76
N GLN A 250 -6.05 -1.41 38.65
CA GLN A 250 -6.11 -2.37 39.75
C GLN A 250 -6.69 -3.72 39.29
N PRO A 251 -6.21 -4.86 39.84
CA PRO A 251 -6.74 -6.18 39.48
C PRO A 251 -8.20 -6.32 39.91
N ASN A 252 -8.99 -7.12 39.17
CA ASN A 252 -10.44 -7.23 39.40
C ASN A 252 -10.79 -7.73 40.81
N SER A 253 -9.92 -8.57 41.38
CA SER A 253 -10.00 -9.10 42.75
C SER A 253 -9.91 -8.02 43.84
N SER A 254 -9.40 -6.83 43.54
CA SER A 254 -9.31 -5.71 44.49
C SER A 254 -10.64 -4.97 44.69
N PHE A 255 -11.63 -5.21 43.82
CA PHE A 255 -12.94 -4.57 43.92
C PHE A 255 -13.90 -5.39 44.80
N PRO A 256 -14.77 -4.72 45.57
CA PRO A 256 -15.81 -5.40 46.33
C PRO A 256 -16.76 -6.16 45.40
N ILE A 257 -17.23 -7.32 45.88
CA ILE A 257 -18.25 -8.14 45.23
C ILE A 257 -19.63 -7.63 45.65
N TYR A 258 -20.46 -7.27 44.68
CA TYR A 258 -21.87 -6.97 44.87
C TYR A 258 -22.70 -8.10 44.30
N ALA A 259 -23.61 -8.66 45.09
CA ALA A 259 -24.47 -9.75 44.67
C ALA A 259 -25.94 -9.44 44.98
N SER A 260 -26.84 -9.78 44.06
CA SER A 260 -28.29 -9.70 44.18
C SER A 260 -28.91 -11.01 43.70
N SER A 261 -29.98 -11.45 44.36
CA SER A 261 -30.76 -12.64 43.99
C SER A 261 -32.11 -12.64 44.71
N ASP A 262 -33.06 -13.45 44.26
CA ASP A 262 -34.36 -13.63 44.92
C ASP A 262 -34.22 -14.31 46.28
N TYR A 263 -33.30 -15.29 46.37
CA TYR A 263 -33.01 -16.05 47.57
C TYR A 263 -31.50 -16.13 47.79
N GLY A 264 -31.05 -15.92 49.02
CA GLY A 264 -29.65 -16.01 49.41
C GLY A 264 -29.49 -16.72 50.75
N TYR A 265 -28.57 -17.66 50.80
CA TYR A 265 -28.10 -18.33 52.02
C TYR A 265 -26.60 -18.09 52.13
N TYR A 266 -26.14 -17.55 53.26
CA TYR A 266 -24.74 -17.23 53.49
C TYR A 266 -24.29 -17.77 54.84
N ASP A 267 -23.40 -18.76 54.80
CA ASP A 267 -22.60 -19.25 55.92
C ASP A 267 -21.16 -18.77 55.69
N ASN A 268 -20.66 -17.97 56.65
CA ASN A 268 -19.37 -17.32 56.57
C ASN A 268 -18.18 -18.30 56.63
N GLU A 269 -18.39 -19.53 57.11
CA GLU A 269 -17.31 -20.50 57.27
C GLU A 269 -17.16 -21.45 56.07
N ASN A 270 -18.27 -21.90 55.48
CA ASN A 270 -18.22 -23.03 54.55
C ASN A 270 -18.90 -22.78 53.20
N TYR A 271 -20.01 -22.02 53.16
CA TYR A 271 -20.96 -22.13 52.04
C TYR A 271 -21.80 -20.89 51.81
N ALA A 272 -21.86 -20.41 50.58
CA ALA A 272 -22.83 -19.42 50.13
C ALA A 272 -23.63 -19.94 48.94
N GLU A 273 -24.93 -19.67 48.90
CA GLU A 273 -25.81 -20.02 47.80
C GLU A 273 -26.75 -18.86 47.49
N LEU A 274 -26.79 -18.48 46.22
CA LEU A 274 -27.71 -17.50 45.66
C LEU A 274 -28.57 -18.21 44.62
N SER A 275 -29.88 -17.98 44.62
CA SER A 275 -30.79 -18.58 43.64
C SER A 275 -31.93 -17.63 43.28
N GLY A 276 -32.33 -17.68 42.01
CA GLY A 276 -33.32 -16.79 41.41
C GLY A 276 -32.70 -15.46 41.00
N ASP A 277 -32.68 -15.18 39.69
CA ASP A 277 -32.10 -13.98 39.05
C ASP A 277 -30.80 -13.50 39.72
N VAL A 278 -29.83 -14.41 39.83
CA VAL A 278 -28.56 -14.10 40.49
C VAL A 278 -27.78 -13.14 39.60
N GLN A 279 -27.34 -12.02 40.16
CA GLN A 279 -26.49 -11.03 39.52
C GLN A 279 -25.35 -10.68 40.45
N ILE A 280 -24.12 -10.99 40.03
CA ILE A 280 -22.89 -10.74 40.76
C ILE A 280 -22.03 -9.79 39.93
N ASN A 281 -21.53 -8.73 40.55
CA ASN A 281 -20.63 -7.77 39.94
C ASN A 281 -19.38 -7.62 40.81
N GLN A 282 -18.23 -7.73 40.19
CA GLN A 282 -16.94 -7.47 40.82
C GLN A 282 -16.08 -6.68 39.85
N GLY A 283 -15.83 -5.41 40.16
CA GLY A 283 -15.07 -4.50 39.30
C GLY A 283 -15.63 -4.46 37.87
N ARG A 284 -14.88 -5.03 36.92
CA ARG A 284 -15.19 -5.09 35.47
C ARG A 284 -15.95 -6.35 35.05
N GLN A 285 -16.06 -7.35 35.93
CA GLN A 285 -16.72 -8.62 35.63
C GLN A 285 -18.13 -8.67 36.19
N GLN A 286 -19.04 -9.16 35.36
CA GLN A 286 -20.42 -9.40 35.72
C GLN A 286 -20.78 -10.85 35.43
N ILE A 287 -21.40 -11.51 36.40
CA ILE A 287 -21.95 -12.86 36.30
C ILE A 287 -23.45 -12.79 36.55
N SER A 288 -24.24 -13.40 35.68
CA SER A 288 -25.67 -13.66 35.92
C SER A 288 -25.97 -15.15 35.73
N ALA A 289 -26.80 -15.73 36.59
CA ALA A 289 -27.19 -17.14 36.53
C ALA A 289 -28.50 -17.40 37.30
N ASP A 290 -29.10 -18.58 37.12
CA ASP A 290 -30.27 -19.01 37.89
C ASP A 290 -29.87 -19.41 39.32
N LYS A 291 -28.65 -19.93 39.49
CA LYS A 291 -28.09 -20.35 40.76
C LYS A 291 -26.57 -20.15 40.79
N VAL A 292 -26.05 -19.62 41.88
CA VAL A 292 -24.60 -19.55 42.15
C VAL A 292 -24.33 -20.13 43.53
N VAL A 293 -23.39 -21.05 43.61
CA VAL A 293 -22.94 -21.69 44.85
C VAL A 293 -21.46 -21.40 45.03
N VAL A 294 -21.05 -21.02 46.23
CA VAL A 294 -19.65 -20.77 46.59
C VAL A 294 -19.31 -21.64 47.78
N ASN A 295 -18.34 -22.53 47.61
CA ASN A 295 -17.69 -23.23 48.70
C ASN A 295 -16.52 -22.35 49.17
N VAL A 296 -16.66 -21.77 50.36
CA VAL A 296 -15.71 -20.79 50.91
C VAL A 296 -14.41 -21.48 51.35
N GLN A 297 -14.50 -22.73 51.81
CA GLN A 297 -13.37 -23.51 52.28
C GLN A 297 -12.46 -23.97 51.13
N ASP A 298 -13.06 -24.45 50.05
CA ASP A 298 -12.34 -24.93 48.87
C ASP A 298 -11.99 -23.81 47.87
N GLY A 299 -12.55 -22.61 48.06
CA GLY A 299 -12.37 -21.48 47.15
C GLY A 299 -12.94 -21.75 45.75
N ILE A 300 -14.04 -22.50 45.65
CA ILE A 300 -14.68 -22.88 44.38
C ILE A 300 -16.07 -22.26 44.31
N ALA A 301 -16.35 -21.53 43.24
CA ALA A 301 -17.65 -21.03 42.90
C ALA A 301 -18.21 -21.73 41.66
N ALA A 302 -19.50 -22.03 41.65
CA ALA A 302 -20.19 -22.66 40.55
C ALA A 302 -21.49 -21.93 40.25
N ALA A 303 -21.65 -21.51 39.01
CA ALA A 303 -22.88 -20.96 38.46
C ALA A 303 -23.57 -22.00 37.57
N GLN A 304 -24.87 -22.17 37.73
CA GLN A 304 -25.68 -23.11 36.95
C GLN A 304 -26.96 -22.45 36.47
N GLY A 305 -27.33 -22.77 35.23
CA GLY A 305 -28.55 -22.32 34.60
C GLY A 305 -28.40 -20.89 34.10
N ASN A 306 -28.58 -20.70 32.79
CA ASN A 306 -28.52 -19.38 32.18
C ASN A 306 -27.28 -18.56 32.57
N VAL A 307 -26.09 -19.17 32.66
CA VAL A 307 -24.89 -18.43 33.02
C VAL A 307 -24.56 -17.42 31.92
N LEU A 308 -24.32 -16.17 32.31
CA LEU A 308 -23.82 -15.08 31.49
C LEU A 308 -22.64 -14.45 32.24
N LEU A 309 -21.46 -14.54 31.66
CA LEU A 309 -20.25 -13.88 32.13
C LEU A 309 -19.88 -12.78 31.13
N VAL A 310 -19.65 -11.58 31.63
CA VAL A 310 -19.24 -10.43 30.85
C VAL A 310 -17.99 -9.86 31.51
N ASP A 311 -16.91 -9.78 30.76
CA ASP A 311 -15.72 -9.03 31.17
C ASP A 311 -15.74 -7.71 30.39
N ALA A 312 -15.70 -6.55 31.05
CA ALA A 312 -15.73 -5.25 30.37
C ALA A 312 -14.31 -4.79 29.98
N ALA A 313 -14.16 -4.32 28.74
CA ALA A 313 -12.93 -3.75 28.20
C ALA A 313 -12.39 -2.56 29.03
N GLN A 314 -11.06 -2.39 29.09
CA GLN A 314 -10.46 -1.17 29.67
C GLN A 314 -10.78 0.01 28.76
N SER A 315 -11.50 1.01 29.28
CA SER A 315 -11.81 2.23 28.54
C SER A 315 -10.56 3.09 28.42
N THR A 316 -9.86 3.03 27.29
CA THR A 316 -9.06 4.19 26.88
C THR A 316 -10.05 5.26 26.44
N GLN A 317 -10.23 6.28 27.28
CA GLN A 317 -10.92 7.49 26.85
C GLN A 317 -10.18 8.06 25.65
N SER A 318 -10.78 7.93 24.46
CA SER A 318 -10.38 8.70 23.29
C SER A 318 -10.67 10.18 23.60
N THR A 319 -9.64 10.96 23.88
CA THR A 319 -9.78 12.42 24.05
C THR A 319 -9.63 13.21 22.75
N ASP A 320 -9.36 12.58 21.60
CA ASP A 320 -9.25 13.31 20.33
C ASP A 320 -9.85 12.55 19.14
N GLY A 321 -10.62 13.27 18.32
CA GLY A 321 -11.33 12.80 17.14
C GLY A 321 -10.44 12.51 15.92
N ASN A 322 -9.43 11.65 16.07
CA ASN A 322 -8.56 11.24 14.97
C ASN A 322 -8.48 9.69 14.88
N PRO A 323 -9.13 9.04 13.89
CA PRO A 323 -9.24 7.59 13.80
C PRO A 323 -8.01 6.95 13.12
N ARG A 324 -6.80 7.30 13.56
CA ARG A 324 -5.62 6.47 13.28
C ARG A 324 -5.41 5.54 14.46
N ALA A 325 -6.19 4.45 14.46
CA ALA A 325 -6.05 3.34 15.37
C ALA A 325 -4.64 2.72 15.20
N SER A 326 -3.71 3.19 16.03
CA SER A 326 -2.47 2.49 16.32
C SER A 326 -2.85 1.24 17.11
N LEU A 327 -2.84 0.09 16.44
CA LEU A 327 -2.92 -1.26 17.01
C LEU A 327 -1.65 -1.57 17.84
N LYS A 328 -1.36 -0.77 18.88
CA LYS A 328 -0.22 -0.97 19.80
C LYS A 328 -0.63 -1.17 21.24
N ASP A 329 -1.92 -1.05 21.54
CA ASP A 329 -2.47 -1.46 22.82
C ASP A 329 -3.13 -2.82 22.58
N ASN A 330 -2.60 -3.88 23.20
CA ASN A 330 -3.16 -5.24 23.28
C ASN A 330 -4.69 -5.25 23.24
N PRO A 331 -5.36 -6.32 22.73
CA PRO A 331 -6.82 -6.38 22.75
C PRO A 331 -7.33 -6.42 24.20
N LYS A 332 -7.52 -5.25 24.83
CA LYS A 332 -8.19 -5.06 26.12
C LYS A 332 -9.69 -5.09 25.90
N GLY A 333 -10.14 -6.07 25.12
CA GLY A 333 -11.51 -6.24 24.70
C GLY A 333 -12.19 -7.33 25.51
N GLY A 334 -13.26 -6.96 26.20
CA GLY A 334 -14.12 -7.88 26.93
C GLY A 334 -14.74 -8.99 26.08
N LEU A 335 -14.91 -10.18 26.67
CA LEU A 335 -15.63 -11.31 26.07
C LEU A 335 -17.02 -11.44 26.72
N ILE A 336 -18.05 -11.65 25.90
CA ILE A 336 -19.39 -12.04 26.35
C ILE A 336 -19.46 -13.56 26.28
N THR A 337 -19.75 -14.22 27.39
CA THR A 337 -19.76 -15.67 27.50
C THR A 337 -21.10 -16.13 28.07
N VAL A 338 -21.76 -17.06 27.40
CA VAL A 338 -22.99 -17.72 27.83
C VAL A 338 -22.70 -19.20 28.00
N ALA A 339 -23.07 -19.80 29.13
CA ALA A 339 -22.82 -21.21 29.42
C ALA A 339 -23.99 -21.83 30.20
N ASP A 340 -24.10 -23.16 30.15
CA ASP A 340 -25.05 -23.91 31.00
C ASP A 340 -24.52 -24.05 32.43
N GLU A 341 -23.21 -24.31 32.54
CA GLU A 341 -22.47 -24.47 33.79
C GLU A 341 -21.14 -23.73 33.69
N LEU A 342 -20.78 -23.03 34.76
CA LEU A 342 -19.46 -22.43 34.95
C LEU A 342 -18.99 -22.76 36.37
N ALA A 343 -17.87 -23.46 36.49
CA ALA A 343 -17.15 -23.62 37.74
C ALA A 343 -15.87 -22.79 37.66
N TYR A 344 -15.58 -21.98 38.67
CA TYR A 344 -14.37 -21.17 38.71
C TYR A 344 -13.80 -21.10 40.13
N GLN A 345 -12.49 -21.02 40.23
CA GLN A 345 -11.79 -20.81 41.49
C GLN A 345 -11.95 -19.34 41.88
N THR A 346 -12.21 -19.03 43.15
CA THR A 346 -12.51 -17.67 43.63
C THR A 346 -11.33 -16.70 43.47
N ASP A 347 -10.12 -17.22 43.30
CA ASP A 347 -8.92 -16.45 42.92
C ASP A 347 -8.83 -16.15 41.40
N SER A 348 -9.80 -16.61 40.61
CA SER A 348 -9.90 -16.46 39.16
C SER A 348 -8.80 -17.13 38.34
N THR A 349 -7.98 -17.99 38.96
CA THR A 349 -6.86 -18.66 38.27
C THR A 349 -7.33 -19.77 37.35
N LYS A 350 -8.41 -20.48 37.72
CA LYS A 350 -8.94 -21.63 36.98
C LYS A 350 -10.44 -21.53 36.78
N ALA A 351 -10.91 -22.00 35.63
CA ALA A 351 -12.34 -22.05 35.35
C ALA A 351 -12.67 -23.12 34.30
N THR A 352 -13.78 -23.84 34.49
CA THR A 352 -14.34 -24.74 33.50
C THR A 352 -15.77 -24.33 33.19
N ALA A 353 -16.08 -24.11 31.93
CA ALA A 353 -17.42 -23.88 31.45
C ALA A 353 -17.82 -24.95 30.43
N LYS A 354 -19.10 -25.35 30.45
CA LYS A 354 -19.67 -26.33 29.50
C LYS A 354 -20.74 -25.66 28.63
N ASP A 355 -20.84 -26.12 27.39
CA ASP A 355 -21.80 -25.64 26.39
C ASP A 355 -21.76 -24.11 26.22
N VAL A 356 -20.56 -23.62 25.93
CA VAL A 356 -20.18 -22.22 25.99
C VAL A 356 -20.40 -21.55 24.64
N ALA A 357 -21.24 -20.54 24.57
CA ALA A 357 -21.29 -19.60 23.45
C ALA A 357 -20.54 -18.32 23.85
N PHE A 358 -19.66 -17.80 22.98
CA PHE A 358 -18.86 -16.61 23.28
C PHE A 358 -18.88 -15.61 22.13
N ALA A 359 -18.78 -14.31 22.44
CA ALA A 359 -18.67 -13.23 21.47
C ALA A 359 -17.64 -12.18 21.89
N SER A 360 -16.86 -11.73 20.90
CA SER A 360 -15.90 -10.64 21.02
C SER A 360 -16.43 -9.41 20.30
N VAL A 361 -16.71 -8.36 21.08
CA VAL A 361 -17.10 -7.04 20.57
C VAL A 361 -16.03 -6.39 19.69
N PRO A 362 -14.73 -6.34 20.06
CA PRO A 362 -13.73 -5.69 19.20
C PRO A 362 -13.45 -6.47 17.91
N LEU A 363 -13.46 -7.80 17.96
CA LEU A 363 -13.22 -8.62 16.78
C LEU A 363 -14.48 -8.76 15.90
N GLN A 364 -15.64 -8.34 16.41
CA GLN A 364 -16.95 -8.61 15.81
C GLN A 364 -17.10 -10.10 15.43
N ALA A 365 -16.70 -10.97 16.36
CA ALA A 365 -16.61 -12.42 16.15
C ALA A 365 -17.37 -13.18 17.24
N TYR A 366 -17.86 -14.36 16.93
CA TYR A 366 -18.50 -15.22 17.90
C TYR A 366 -18.21 -16.69 17.65
N GLY A 367 -18.51 -17.52 18.64
CA GLY A 367 -18.28 -18.93 18.59
C GLY A 367 -19.07 -19.72 19.61
N TYR A 368 -18.93 -21.04 19.52
CA TYR A 368 -19.46 -22.00 20.48
C TYR A 368 -18.39 -23.05 20.76
N ALA A 369 -18.30 -23.53 21.99
CA ALA A 369 -17.43 -24.60 22.42
C ALA A 369 -18.19 -25.53 23.36
N LYS A 370 -17.97 -26.84 23.24
CA LYS A 370 -18.58 -27.81 24.16
C LYS A 370 -17.99 -27.69 25.56
N ARG A 371 -16.70 -27.38 25.65
CA ARG A 371 -15.99 -27.14 26.90
C ARG A 371 -14.95 -26.04 26.72
N LEU A 372 -14.90 -25.11 27.66
CA LEU A 372 -13.84 -24.12 27.80
C LEU A 372 -13.21 -24.32 29.18
N ASN A 373 -11.92 -24.63 29.22
CA ASN A 373 -11.18 -24.97 30.42
C ASN A 373 -9.96 -24.05 30.55
N LYS A 374 -10.07 -23.03 31.39
CA LYS A 374 -8.94 -22.22 31.85
C LYS A 374 -8.16 -23.02 32.89
N VAL A 375 -7.01 -23.55 32.48
CA VAL A 375 -6.13 -24.42 33.29
C VAL A 375 -5.37 -23.60 34.33
N ASP A 376 -4.96 -22.39 33.94
CA ASP A 376 -4.27 -21.38 34.75
C ASP A 376 -4.44 -19.98 34.10
N GLU A 377 -3.74 -18.96 34.60
CA GLU A 377 -3.85 -17.59 34.07
C GLU A 377 -3.44 -17.46 32.61
N SER A 378 -2.53 -18.31 32.13
CA SER A 378 -1.95 -18.19 30.79
C SER A 378 -2.44 -19.25 29.81
N ARG A 379 -3.10 -20.32 30.26
CA ARG A 379 -3.52 -21.44 29.41
C ARG A 379 -5.02 -21.70 29.44
N VAL A 380 -5.63 -21.72 28.25
CA VAL A 380 -7.05 -22.01 28.02
C VAL A 380 -7.20 -23.10 26.96
N GLU A 381 -7.83 -24.21 27.33
CA GLU A 381 -8.16 -25.32 26.44
C GLU A 381 -9.64 -25.22 26.05
N ILE A 382 -9.94 -25.33 24.75
CA ILE A 382 -11.30 -25.20 24.20
C ILE A 382 -11.59 -26.42 23.33
N ASP A 383 -12.60 -27.21 23.69
CA ASP A 383 -12.97 -28.42 22.96
C ASP A 383 -14.23 -28.24 22.11
N ASP A 384 -14.23 -28.90 20.93
CA ASP A 384 -15.30 -28.88 19.94
C ASP A 384 -15.79 -27.46 19.64
N VAL A 385 -14.87 -26.61 19.17
CA VAL A 385 -15.11 -25.19 18.95
C VAL A 385 -15.59 -24.88 17.53
N MET A 386 -16.47 -23.90 17.43
CA MET A 386 -16.89 -23.22 16.22
C MET A 386 -16.57 -21.73 16.36
N PHE A 387 -15.97 -21.13 15.33
CA PHE A 387 -15.61 -19.71 15.28
C PHE A 387 -15.99 -19.08 13.93
N THR A 388 -16.52 -17.85 13.96
CA THR A 388 -16.82 -17.06 12.76
C THR A 388 -16.88 -15.56 13.06
N THR A 389 -16.62 -14.71 12.05
CA THR A 389 -16.84 -13.26 12.08
C THR A 389 -18.14 -12.85 11.36
N CYS A 390 -18.91 -13.81 10.87
CA CYS A 390 -20.19 -13.54 10.22
C CYS A 390 -21.28 -13.18 11.23
N ALA A 391 -22.41 -12.66 10.74
CA ALA A 391 -23.59 -12.46 11.56
C ALA A 391 -24.17 -13.82 12.02
N PRO A 392 -24.77 -13.89 13.23
CA PRO A 392 -25.09 -15.16 13.88
C PRO A 392 -26.30 -15.92 13.30
N ASP A 393 -27.07 -15.32 12.39
CA ASP A 393 -28.25 -15.96 11.81
C ASP A 393 -27.93 -16.99 10.74
N ASN A 394 -26.95 -16.70 9.89
CA ASN A 394 -26.54 -17.59 8.81
C ASN A 394 -25.06 -17.37 8.45
N PRO A 395 -24.12 -17.96 9.22
CA PRO A 395 -22.71 -17.76 8.97
C PRO A 395 -22.31 -18.34 7.60
N THR A 396 -21.79 -17.49 6.73
CA THR A 396 -21.36 -17.92 5.39
C THR A 396 -20.12 -18.80 5.45
N TRP A 397 -19.25 -18.56 6.43
CA TRP A 397 -18.12 -19.41 6.73
C TRP A 397 -17.98 -19.59 8.24
N GLN A 398 -17.41 -20.71 8.64
CA GLN A 398 -17.04 -20.99 10.03
C GLN A 398 -15.85 -21.94 10.08
N ILE A 399 -15.07 -21.86 11.14
CA ILE A 399 -13.99 -22.82 11.43
C ILE A 399 -14.47 -23.71 12.57
N ASN A 400 -14.43 -25.02 12.37
CA ASN A 400 -14.69 -26.01 13.40
C ASN A 400 -13.38 -26.69 13.79
N ALA A 401 -12.99 -26.70 15.05
CA ALA A 401 -11.81 -27.42 15.52
C ALA A 401 -12.19 -28.35 16.68
N LYS A 402 -11.50 -29.49 16.79
CA LYS A 402 -11.76 -30.47 17.85
C LYS A 402 -11.21 -30.00 19.18
N ASN A 403 -10.06 -29.34 19.17
CA ASN A 403 -9.42 -28.76 20.34
C ASN A 403 -8.64 -27.51 19.90
N ILE A 404 -8.70 -26.45 20.70
CA ILE A 404 -7.82 -25.28 20.62
C ILE A 404 -7.16 -25.10 21.98
N ASP A 405 -5.83 -25.02 22.01
CA ASP A 405 -5.05 -24.65 23.18
C ASP A 405 -4.52 -23.22 23.00
N ILE A 406 -4.94 -22.30 23.86
CA ILE A 406 -4.50 -20.91 23.87
C ILE A 406 -3.52 -20.73 25.01
N ASN A 407 -2.32 -20.27 24.69
CA ASN A 407 -1.28 -19.98 25.65
C ASN A 407 -0.81 -18.51 25.52
N THR A 408 -1.17 -17.66 26.48
CA THR A 408 -0.84 -16.23 26.51
C THR A 408 0.61 -15.96 26.89
N ASP A 409 1.30 -16.88 27.58
CA ASP A 409 2.74 -16.73 27.85
C ASP A 409 3.55 -16.82 26.55
N THR A 410 3.18 -17.73 25.68
CA THR A 410 3.81 -17.94 24.36
C THR A 410 3.20 -17.09 23.25
N GLY A 411 1.98 -16.60 23.43
CA GLY A 411 1.24 -15.82 22.44
C GLY A 411 0.66 -16.67 21.32
N ARG A 412 0.35 -17.94 21.60
CA ARG A 412 -0.06 -18.92 20.60
C ARG A 412 -1.44 -19.49 20.87
N GLY A 413 -2.18 -19.69 19.80
CA GLY A 413 -3.35 -20.56 19.73
C GLY A 413 -3.04 -21.74 18.82
N GLU A 414 -3.21 -22.96 19.32
CA GLU A 414 -2.97 -24.21 18.61
C GLU A 414 -4.29 -24.95 18.39
N ALA A 415 -4.76 -25.00 17.14
CA ALA A 415 -5.99 -25.69 16.77
C ALA A 415 -5.69 -27.06 16.15
N TYR A 416 -6.36 -28.10 16.65
CA TYR A 416 -6.23 -29.48 16.17
C TYR A 416 -7.48 -29.93 15.43
N ASN A 417 -7.27 -30.59 14.28
CA ASN A 417 -8.33 -31.07 13.38
C ASN A 417 -9.31 -29.95 12.98
N ALA A 418 -8.77 -28.77 12.67
CA ALA A 418 -9.54 -27.62 12.25
C ALA A 418 -10.07 -27.82 10.82
N THR A 419 -11.33 -27.48 10.60
CA THR A 419 -12.01 -27.58 9.31
C THR A 419 -12.68 -26.25 9.00
N LEU A 420 -12.22 -25.57 7.96
CA LEU A 420 -12.94 -24.44 7.39
C LEU A 420 -14.14 -24.97 6.63
N LYS A 421 -15.34 -24.53 7.00
CA LYS A 421 -16.58 -24.80 6.30
C LYS A 421 -17.10 -23.53 5.66
N VAL A 422 -17.54 -23.64 4.41
CA VAL A 422 -18.35 -22.62 3.75
C VAL A 422 -19.78 -23.13 3.78
N LYS A 423 -20.65 -22.41 4.48
CA LYS A 423 -21.93 -22.93 4.97
C LYS A 423 -21.72 -24.27 5.68
N ASN A 424 -22.34 -25.34 5.18
CA ASN A 424 -22.24 -26.68 5.74
C ASN A 424 -21.21 -27.57 5.03
N THR A 425 -20.51 -27.06 4.02
CA THR A 425 -19.55 -27.84 3.21
C THR A 425 -18.13 -27.63 3.71
N PRO A 426 -17.40 -28.69 4.11
CA PRO A 426 -15.98 -28.57 4.46
C PRO A 426 -15.15 -28.29 3.20
N VAL A 427 -14.35 -27.21 3.23
CA VAL A 427 -13.51 -26.78 2.09
C VAL A 427 -12.02 -26.97 2.34
N LEU A 428 -11.58 -26.89 3.60
CA LEU A 428 -10.18 -27.07 3.97
C LEU A 428 -10.10 -27.75 5.32
N TYR A 429 -9.29 -28.82 5.40
CA TYR A 429 -8.98 -29.54 6.62
C TYR A 429 -7.51 -29.30 6.99
N LEU A 430 -7.28 -28.91 8.24
CA LEU A 430 -5.97 -28.67 8.83
C LEU A 430 -5.84 -29.58 10.06
N PRO A 431 -4.97 -30.61 10.02
CA PRO A 431 -4.79 -31.49 11.18
C PRO A 431 -4.22 -30.72 12.38
N TYR A 432 -3.42 -29.69 12.12
CA TYR A 432 -2.87 -28.77 13.11
C TYR A 432 -2.71 -27.38 12.47
N PHE A 433 -3.14 -26.34 13.19
CA PHE A 433 -3.02 -24.94 12.78
C PHE A 433 -2.62 -24.09 13.98
N ASN A 434 -1.47 -23.42 13.88
CA ASN A 434 -0.95 -22.52 14.91
C ASN A 434 -1.15 -21.07 14.46
N PHE A 435 -1.71 -20.22 15.33
CA PHE A 435 -1.98 -18.81 15.05
C PHE A 435 -1.56 -17.92 16.23
N PRO A 436 -1.06 -16.70 15.96
CA PRO A 436 -0.76 -15.74 17.01
C PRO A 436 -2.05 -15.19 17.63
N ILE A 437 -2.06 -14.98 18.94
CA ILE A 437 -3.19 -14.35 19.67
C ILE A 437 -2.90 -12.89 20.08
N ASP A 438 -1.70 -12.40 19.80
CA ASP A 438 -1.26 -11.03 19.97
C ASP A 438 -0.32 -10.61 18.82
N ASP A 439 0.28 -9.43 18.92
CA ASP A 439 1.12 -8.85 17.86
C ASP A 439 2.50 -9.52 17.74
N ARG A 440 2.79 -10.56 18.52
CA ARG A 440 4.05 -11.31 18.40
C ARG A 440 4.08 -12.08 17.09
N ARG A 441 5.21 -12.00 16.40
CA ARG A 441 5.45 -12.75 15.17
C ARG A 441 5.57 -14.24 15.48
N THR A 442 4.94 -15.11 14.71
CA THR A 442 4.97 -16.57 14.92
C THR A 442 5.15 -17.31 13.61
N SER A 443 5.92 -18.40 13.62
CA SER A 443 6.08 -19.27 12.45
C SER A 443 4.80 -20.05 12.14
N GLY A 444 4.45 -20.20 10.86
CA GLY A 444 3.26 -20.92 10.41
C GLY A 444 2.96 -20.74 8.93
N PHE A 445 1.97 -21.47 8.44
CA PHE A 445 1.44 -21.27 7.09
C PHE A 445 0.70 -19.93 7.01
N LEU A 446 1.02 -19.12 6.00
CA LEU A 446 0.20 -17.99 5.62
C LEU A 446 -0.95 -18.48 4.72
N LEU A 447 -1.94 -17.63 4.47
CA LEU A 447 -3.06 -17.97 3.60
C LEU A 447 -2.55 -18.37 2.21
N PRO A 448 -2.97 -19.54 1.68
CA PRO A 448 -2.56 -19.98 0.35
C PRO A 448 -3.14 -19.05 -0.71
N ARG A 449 -2.42 -18.89 -1.82
CA ARG A 449 -2.83 -18.05 -2.95
C ARG A 449 -2.95 -18.88 -4.20
N GLY A 450 -4.08 -18.79 -4.90
CA GLY A 450 -4.29 -19.44 -6.19
C GLY A 450 -4.50 -18.41 -7.29
N GLY A 451 -4.04 -18.70 -8.51
CA GLY A 451 -4.24 -17.80 -9.65
C GLY A 451 -3.87 -18.46 -10.97
N PHE A 452 -4.04 -17.72 -12.05
CA PHE A 452 -3.57 -18.12 -13.38
C PHE A 452 -2.38 -17.25 -13.77
N SER A 453 -1.37 -17.83 -14.41
CA SER A 453 -0.28 -17.08 -15.02
C SER A 453 -0.76 -16.36 -16.28
N THR A 454 0.14 -15.58 -16.85
CA THR A 454 -0.03 -14.83 -18.10
C THR A 454 -0.28 -15.75 -19.30
N GLU A 455 0.31 -16.95 -19.29
CA GLU A 455 0.11 -18.00 -20.28
C GLU A 455 -1.04 -18.97 -19.95
N GLY A 456 -1.80 -18.71 -18.89
CA GLY A 456 -2.96 -19.52 -18.50
C GLY A 456 -2.67 -20.71 -17.59
N SER A 457 -1.43 -20.83 -17.08
CA SER A 457 -1.03 -21.85 -16.11
C SER A 457 -1.70 -21.61 -14.76
N PHE A 458 -2.58 -22.50 -14.32
CA PHE A 458 -3.09 -22.43 -12.95
C PHE A 458 -1.97 -22.75 -11.96
N ASN A 459 -1.84 -21.92 -10.92
CA ASN A 459 -0.84 -22.10 -9.89
C ASN A 459 -1.40 -21.91 -8.47
N VAL A 460 -0.80 -22.62 -7.52
CA VAL A 460 -1.10 -22.53 -6.08
C VAL A 460 0.19 -22.30 -5.31
N GLN A 461 0.21 -21.24 -4.49
CA GLN A 461 1.31 -20.81 -3.64
C GLN A 461 0.99 -21.14 -2.18
N LEU A 462 1.88 -21.85 -1.50
CA LEU A 462 1.71 -22.28 -0.10
C LEU A 462 2.80 -21.67 0.81
N PRO A 463 2.77 -20.36 1.06
CA PRO A 463 3.78 -19.67 1.87
C PRO A 463 3.83 -20.18 3.32
N TYR A 464 5.03 -20.53 3.78
CA TYR A 464 5.33 -20.82 5.18
C TYR A 464 6.30 -19.79 5.74
N TYR A 465 5.85 -19.07 6.76
CA TYR A 465 6.61 -18.03 7.45
C TYR A 465 7.39 -18.63 8.64
N PHE A 466 8.65 -18.27 8.75
CA PHE A 466 9.56 -18.62 9.83
C PHE A 466 9.92 -17.34 10.60
N ASN A 467 9.39 -17.20 11.82
CA ASN A 467 9.91 -16.24 12.78
C ASN A 467 11.19 -16.83 13.40
N LEU A 468 12.36 -16.41 12.90
CA LEU A 468 13.65 -16.93 13.37
C LEU A 468 14.15 -16.16 14.60
N ALA A 469 14.04 -14.84 14.57
CA ALA A 469 14.33 -13.94 15.69
C ALA A 469 13.52 -12.64 15.56
N PRO A 470 13.43 -11.80 16.61
CA PRO A 470 12.70 -10.53 16.55
C PRO A 470 13.13 -9.59 15.42
N ASN A 471 14.37 -9.74 14.95
CA ASN A 471 15.01 -8.86 13.99
C ASN A 471 15.31 -9.54 12.64
N TYR A 472 14.96 -10.80 12.41
CA TYR A 472 15.03 -11.43 11.09
C TYR A 472 14.06 -12.60 10.95
N ASP A 473 13.53 -12.76 9.73
CA ASP A 473 12.55 -13.77 9.38
C ASP A 473 12.83 -14.36 8.00
N ALA A 474 12.20 -15.50 7.71
CA ALA A 474 12.24 -16.13 6.40
C ALA A 474 10.84 -16.57 5.98
N THR A 475 10.54 -16.54 4.69
CA THR A 475 9.32 -17.12 4.12
C THR A 475 9.71 -18.05 2.99
N VAL A 476 9.25 -19.29 3.03
CA VAL A 476 9.46 -20.26 1.95
C VAL A 476 8.12 -20.53 1.30
N THR A 477 8.04 -20.28 0.00
CA THR A 477 6.81 -20.35 -0.80
C THR A 477 7.00 -21.35 -1.94
N PRO A 478 6.63 -22.62 -1.75
CA PRO A 478 6.44 -23.55 -2.85
C PRO A 478 5.25 -23.09 -3.71
N THR A 479 5.47 -23.04 -5.01
CA THR A 479 4.46 -22.73 -6.03
C THR A 479 4.32 -23.93 -6.95
N ILE A 480 3.12 -24.49 -7.00
CA ILE A 480 2.78 -25.65 -7.82
C ILE A 480 2.01 -25.14 -9.03
N PHE A 481 2.45 -25.52 -10.23
CA PHE A 481 1.79 -25.18 -11.50
C PHE A 481 1.11 -26.42 -12.09
N THR A 482 0.06 -26.23 -12.89
CA THR A 482 -0.63 -27.33 -13.58
C THR A 482 0.14 -27.91 -14.76
N ASP A 483 0.97 -27.10 -15.40
CA ASP A 483 1.61 -27.34 -16.71
C ASP A 483 3.12 -27.01 -16.70
N ARG A 484 3.68 -26.61 -15.54
CA ARG A 484 5.11 -26.36 -15.30
C ARG A 484 5.60 -27.15 -14.10
N ASN A 485 6.90 -27.19 -13.89
CA ASN A 485 7.50 -27.82 -12.71
C ASN A 485 7.31 -26.93 -11.46
N PRO A 486 7.28 -27.51 -10.24
CA PRO A 486 7.15 -26.72 -9.02
C PRO A 486 8.32 -25.75 -8.85
N MET A 487 8.02 -24.51 -8.48
CA MET A 487 9.00 -23.49 -8.13
C MET A 487 9.10 -23.36 -6.62
N LEU A 488 10.32 -23.14 -6.12
CA LEU A 488 10.55 -22.76 -4.74
C LEU A 488 11.03 -21.31 -4.67
N THR A 489 10.31 -20.47 -3.94
CA THR A 489 10.74 -19.09 -3.65
C THR A 489 11.07 -18.97 -2.17
N GLY A 490 12.26 -18.47 -1.84
CA GLY A 490 12.66 -18.11 -0.49
C GLY A 490 12.80 -16.60 -0.37
N GLU A 491 12.22 -16.02 0.67
CA GLU A 491 12.41 -14.63 1.08
C GLU A 491 13.05 -14.62 2.46
N PHE A 492 14.06 -13.80 2.67
CA PHE A 492 14.73 -13.60 3.96
C PHE A 492 14.81 -12.11 4.24
N ARG A 493 14.23 -11.66 5.34
CA ARG A 493 14.25 -10.24 5.74
C ARG A 493 14.99 -10.10 7.05
N TYR A 494 15.75 -9.01 7.16
CA TYR A 494 16.52 -8.74 8.35
C TYR A 494 16.51 -7.24 8.69
N LEU A 495 16.65 -6.98 9.98
CA LEU A 495 16.87 -5.69 10.59
C LEU A 495 18.04 -5.88 11.56
N THR A 496 19.09 -5.09 11.40
CA THR A 496 20.27 -5.13 12.26
C THR A 496 20.36 -3.83 13.04
N GLU A 497 20.94 -3.89 14.22
CA GLU A 497 21.08 -2.68 15.05
C GLU A 497 22.01 -1.65 14.43
N LYS A 498 23.07 -2.09 13.74
CA LYS A 498 24.15 -1.22 13.23
C LYS A 498 24.22 -1.10 11.72
N PHE A 499 23.72 -2.09 10.98
CA PHE A 499 23.87 -2.18 9.53
C PHE A 499 22.53 -1.99 8.80
N GLY A 500 21.46 -1.53 9.47
CA GLY A 500 20.19 -1.25 8.82
C GLY A 500 19.39 -2.51 8.49
N TYR A 501 18.53 -2.45 7.48
CA TYR A 501 17.59 -3.52 7.13
C TYR A 501 17.74 -3.95 5.67
N GLY A 502 17.16 -5.08 5.32
CA GLY A 502 17.17 -5.56 3.95
C GLY A 502 16.33 -6.80 3.75
N SER A 503 16.23 -7.20 2.48
CA SER A 503 15.52 -8.38 2.03
C SER A 503 16.31 -9.08 0.93
N LEU A 504 16.31 -10.40 0.99
CA LEU A 504 16.87 -11.29 0.00
C LEU A 504 15.74 -12.20 -0.50
N THR A 505 15.51 -12.25 -1.81
CA THR A 505 14.52 -13.14 -2.43
C THR A 505 15.19 -13.95 -3.52
N GLY A 506 15.08 -15.27 -3.44
CA GLY A 506 15.56 -16.20 -4.45
C GLY A 506 14.43 -17.11 -4.93
N SER A 507 14.29 -17.27 -6.24
CA SER A 507 13.34 -18.22 -6.84
C SER A 507 14.10 -19.21 -7.72
N TYR A 508 13.68 -20.47 -7.65
CA TYR A 508 14.26 -21.56 -8.43
C TYR A 508 13.16 -22.50 -8.93
N LEU A 509 13.08 -22.68 -10.24
CA LEU A 509 12.21 -23.65 -10.91
C LEU A 509 13.11 -24.56 -11.78
N PRO A 510 13.24 -25.84 -11.44
CA PRO A 510 14.05 -26.78 -12.22
C PRO A 510 13.29 -27.32 -13.43
N ASN A 511 13.96 -27.38 -14.57
CA ASN A 511 13.47 -27.97 -15.82
C ASN A 511 12.06 -27.50 -16.22
N ASP A 512 11.93 -26.23 -16.60
CA ASP A 512 10.65 -25.67 -17.00
C ASP A 512 10.15 -26.28 -18.33
N LYS A 513 9.09 -27.08 -18.26
CA LYS A 513 8.47 -27.72 -19.43
C LYS A 513 7.95 -26.73 -20.48
N GLN A 514 7.68 -25.48 -20.10
CA GLN A 514 7.24 -24.42 -21.02
C GLN A 514 8.41 -23.58 -21.53
N TYR A 515 9.64 -23.89 -21.13
CA TYR A 515 10.85 -23.18 -21.50
C TYR A 515 12.00 -24.17 -21.73
N ASP A 516 11.81 -25.05 -22.71
CA ASP A 516 12.80 -26.01 -23.23
C ASP A 516 13.54 -26.85 -22.16
N ASP A 517 12.86 -27.18 -21.06
CA ASP A 517 13.40 -27.93 -19.91
C ASP A 517 14.64 -27.26 -19.27
N GLU A 518 14.82 -25.95 -19.44
CA GLU A 518 15.88 -25.18 -18.77
C GLU A 518 15.51 -24.82 -17.32
N ASP A 519 16.53 -24.65 -16.48
CA ASP A 519 16.35 -24.17 -15.11
C ASP A 519 16.14 -22.66 -15.10
N ARG A 520 15.16 -22.19 -14.33
CA ARG A 520 14.79 -20.78 -14.26
C ARG A 520 14.97 -20.24 -12.85
N THR A 521 15.67 -19.12 -12.74
CA THR A 521 16.11 -18.58 -11.46
C THR A 521 15.97 -17.05 -11.40
N ARG A 522 15.68 -16.55 -10.20
CA ARG A 522 15.70 -15.11 -9.89
C ARG A 522 16.41 -14.90 -8.58
N PHE A 523 17.16 -13.81 -8.52
CA PHE A 523 17.80 -13.34 -7.30
C PHE A 523 17.58 -11.84 -7.17
N TYR A 524 17.04 -11.44 -6.04
CA TYR A 524 16.77 -10.06 -5.67
C TYR A 524 17.34 -9.80 -4.29
N TYR A 525 18.19 -8.79 -4.16
CA TYR A 525 18.73 -8.36 -2.88
C TYR A 525 18.57 -6.85 -2.77
N ASN A 526 18.00 -6.39 -1.68
CA ASN A 526 17.84 -4.99 -1.35
C ASN A 526 18.27 -4.75 0.09
N HIS A 527 19.06 -3.70 0.31
CA HIS A 527 19.59 -3.36 1.60
C HIS A 527 19.64 -1.85 1.75
N HIS A 528 19.19 -1.38 2.89
CA HIS A 528 19.23 0.02 3.28
C HIS A 528 19.90 0.15 4.65
N TRP A 529 20.95 0.95 4.70
CA TRP A 529 21.65 1.32 5.91
C TRP A 529 21.62 2.83 6.09
N GLN A 530 21.37 3.28 7.31
CA GLN A 530 21.53 4.66 7.71
C GLN A 530 22.46 4.72 8.91
N SER A 531 23.46 5.59 8.86
CA SER A 531 24.42 5.76 9.95
C SER A 531 23.75 6.38 11.17
N LYS A 532 24.08 5.85 12.35
CA LYS A 532 23.69 6.44 13.64
C LYS A 532 24.64 7.55 14.09
N ASP A 533 25.91 7.44 13.69
CA ASP A 533 26.98 8.34 14.14
C ASP A 533 27.14 9.55 13.20
N ILE A 534 26.75 9.40 11.92
CA ILE A 534 26.82 10.45 10.91
C ILE A 534 25.39 10.71 10.41
N PRO A 535 24.74 11.78 10.88
CA PRO A 535 23.40 12.14 10.41
C PRO A 535 23.35 12.21 8.89
N ASN A 536 22.24 11.77 8.31
CA ASN A 536 21.96 11.84 6.87
C ASN A 536 22.93 11.07 5.95
N LEU A 537 23.84 10.26 6.50
CA LEU A 537 24.61 9.28 5.73
C LEU A 537 23.78 7.99 5.58
N SER A 538 23.54 7.57 4.36
CA SER A 538 22.93 6.27 4.04
C SER A 538 23.74 5.49 3.00
N ILE A 539 23.59 4.17 3.02
CA ILE A 539 24.07 3.26 1.97
C ILE A 539 22.89 2.41 1.51
N ASP A 540 22.71 2.33 0.20
CA ASP A 540 21.75 1.43 -0.44
C ASP A 540 22.52 0.40 -1.28
N ALA A 541 22.15 -0.86 -1.19
CA ALA A 541 22.61 -1.89 -2.11
C ALA A 541 21.41 -2.61 -2.72
N LEU A 542 21.37 -2.68 -4.04
CA LEU A 542 20.34 -3.34 -4.82
C LEU A 542 21.01 -4.25 -5.85
N TYR A 543 20.63 -5.52 -5.88
CA TYR A 543 21.11 -6.47 -6.87
C TYR A 543 19.92 -7.26 -7.42
N GLN A 544 19.68 -7.10 -8.72
CA GLN A 544 18.64 -7.83 -9.44
C GLN A 544 19.27 -8.72 -10.51
N TYR A 545 18.79 -9.96 -10.57
CA TYR A 545 19.20 -10.96 -11.53
C TYR A 545 18.06 -11.91 -11.87
N VAL A 546 17.99 -12.28 -13.15
CA VAL A 546 17.13 -13.36 -13.66
C VAL A 546 17.93 -14.24 -14.62
N SER A 547 17.56 -15.52 -14.69
CA SER A 547 18.17 -16.49 -15.62
C SER A 547 17.96 -16.13 -17.08
N ASP A 548 16.76 -15.63 -17.38
CA ASP A 548 16.30 -15.43 -18.74
C ASP A 548 15.40 -14.17 -18.84
N PRO A 549 15.26 -13.57 -20.02
CA PRO A 549 14.48 -12.35 -20.20
C PRO A 549 12.98 -12.48 -19.94
N LYS A 550 12.41 -13.69 -20.04
CA LYS A 550 10.96 -13.93 -19.86
C LYS A 550 10.58 -14.20 -18.41
N PHE A 551 11.55 -14.38 -17.51
CA PHE A 551 11.30 -14.80 -16.12
C PHE A 551 10.27 -13.89 -15.43
N LEU A 552 10.44 -12.57 -15.53
CA LEU A 552 9.56 -11.62 -14.87
C LEU A 552 8.14 -11.66 -15.46
N ASN A 553 7.99 -11.75 -16.79
CA ASN A 553 6.65 -11.82 -17.39
C ASN A 553 5.92 -13.15 -17.05
N ASP A 554 6.64 -14.26 -17.01
CA ASP A 554 6.02 -15.58 -16.78
C ASP A 554 5.60 -15.80 -15.32
N PHE A 555 6.41 -15.32 -14.36
CA PHE A 555 6.24 -15.62 -12.94
C PHE A 555 5.87 -14.44 -12.06
N GLU A 556 6.27 -13.22 -12.38
CA GLU A 556 5.80 -12.03 -11.68
C GLU A 556 4.42 -11.68 -12.20
N THR A 557 3.45 -12.43 -11.67
CA THR A 557 2.05 -12.33 -12.05
C THR A 557 1.60 -10.87 -12.03
N LEU A 558 1.38 -10.31 -13.22
CA LEU A 558 0.59 -9.10 -13.52
C LEU A 558 1.28 -7.75 -13.34
N GLY A 559 2.61 -7.67 -13.28
CA GLY A 559 3.31 -6.38 -13.39
C GLY A 559 2.90 -5.36 -12.32
N ASP A 560 2.77 -5.80 -11.07
CA ASP A 560 2.81 -4.89 -9.90
C ASP A 560 4.18 -4.18 -9.83
N GLU A 561 5.23 -4.85 -10.31
CA GLU A 561 6.51 -4.24 -10.66
C GLU A 561 6.49 -3.90 -12.17
N THR A 562 6.87 -2.67 -12.52
CA THR A 562 7.16 -2.31 -13.92
C THR A 562 8.26 -3.24 -14.42
N VAL A 563 8.02 -4.03 -15.46
CA VAL A 563 9.06 -4.90 -16.03
C VAL A 563 10.17 -4.01 -16.60
N GLN A 564 11.28 -3.90 -15.87
CA GLN A 564 12.39 -3.06 -16.26
C GLN A 564 13.29 -3.81 -17.25
N LEU A 565 13.55 -3.19 -18.41
CA LEU A 565 14.48 -3.73 -19.40
C LEU A 565 15.90 -3.88 -18.84
N ASN A 566 16.33 -2.96 -17.99
CA ASN A 566 17.67 -2.93 -17.41
C ASN A 566 17.57 -3.15 -15.90
N LEU A 567 17.92 -4.35 -15.43
CA LEU A 567 17.90 -4.69 -14.01
C LEU A 567 19.16 -4.14 -13.32
N PRO A 568 19.03 -3.15 -12.40
CA PRO A 568 20.17 -2.56 -11.71
C PRO A 568 20.87 -3.52 -10.75
N ARG A 569 22.18 -3.38 -10.70
CA ARG A 569 23.09 -3.98 -9.71
C ARG A 569 23.98 -2.85 -9.19
N ARG A 570 23.56 -2.24 -8.09
CA ARG A 570 24.14 -1.01 -7.57
C ARG A 570 24.44 -1.07 -6.08
N ILE A 571 25.50 -0.37 -5.70
CA ILE A 571 25.78 0.05 -4.33
C ILE A 571 25.98 1.55 -4.38
N GLN A 572 25.27 2.30 -3.54
CA GLN A 572 25.40 3.74 -3.45
C GLN A 572 25.47 4.20 -1.99
N ALA A 573 26.28 5.22 -1.73
CA ALA A 573 26.33 5.93 -0.47
C ALA A 573 25.87 7.36 -0.71
N ASN A 574 24.93 7.84 0.10
CA ASN A 574 24.37 9.18 0.04
C ASN A 574 24.70 9.91 1.34
N TYR A 575 25.09 11.17 1.24
CA TYR A 575 25.25 12.05 2.39
C TYR A 575 24.66 13.41 2.07
N TYR A 576 23.92 14.01 3.00
CA TYR A 576 23.46 15.38 2.82
C TYR A 576 23.41 16.18 4.12
N ASN A 577 23.61 17.49 4.00
CA ASN A 577 23.33 18.49 5.02
C ASN A 577 22.95 19.81 4.33
N ASP A 578 22.78 20.88 5.09
CA ASP A 578 22.37 22.19 4.58
C ASP A 578 23.31 22.79 3.50
N TYR A 579 24.54 22.29 3.40
CA TYR A 579 25.59 22.84 2.54
C TYR A 579 26.20 21.84 1.55
N LEU A 580 25.98 20.54 1.72
CA LEU A 580 26.65 19.50 0.96
C LEU A 580 25.67 18.37 0.67
N THR A 581 25.60 17.93 -0.58
CA THR A 581 24.97 16.67 -0.99
C THR A 581 26.00 15.86 -1.76
N ALA A 582 26.36 14.68 -1.27
CA ALA A 582 27.32 13.79 -1.89
C ALA A 582 26.70 12.42 -2.21
N LEU A 583 27.01 11.90 -3.38
CA LEU A 583 26.62 10.58 -3.87
C LEU A 583 27.87 9.85 -4.34
N ALA A 584 28.19 8.70 -3.75
CA ALA A 584 29.15 7.76 -4.30
C ALA A 584 28.39 6.52 -4.78
N LYS A 585 28.60 6.07 -6.01
CA LYS A 585 27.82 5.00 -6.62
C LYS A 585 28.68 4.08 -7.48
N ILE A 586 28.41 2.78 -7.39
CA ILE A 586 28.87 1.75 -8.32
C ILE A 586 27.61 1.10 -8.87
N GLU A 587 27.43 1.08 -10.18
CA GLU A 587 26.20 0.61 -10.81
C GLU A 587 26.51 -0.11 -12.13
N THR A 588 25.96 -1.31 -12.26
CA THR A 588 25.97 -2.10 -13.51
C THR A 588 24.56 -2.59 -13.80
N PHE A 589 24.31 -3.09 -15.00
CA PHE A 589 22.97 -3.53 -15.41
C PHE A 589 22.98 -4.94 -16.02
N GLN A 590 21.86 -5.65 -15.83
CA GLN A 590 21.48 -6.75 -16.71
C GLN A 590 20.39 -6.26 -17.66
N THR A 591 20.73 -6.07 -18.92
CA THR A 591 19.74 -5.80 -19.97
C THR A 591 19.07 -7.11 -20.37
N LEU A 592 17.74 -7.15 -20.29
CA LEU A 592 16.93 -8.28 -20.72
C LEU A 592 16.70 -8.19 -22.23
N ASP A 593 17.28 -9.12 -22.98
CA ASP A 593 17.09 -9.16 -24.43
C ASP A 593 15.66 -9.63 -24.74
N ARG A 594 14.92 -8.89 -25.57
CA ARG A 594 13.64 -9.38 -26.14
C ARG A 594 13.92 -10.65 -26.94
N ASN A 595 13.00 -11.62 -26.94
CA ASN A 595 13.19 -12.90 -27.63
C ASN A 595 13.03 -12.73 -29.14
N LEU A 596 14.01 -12.05 -29.72
CA LEU A 596 14.05 -11.68 -31.12
C LEU A 596 14.93 -12.66 -31.88
N THR A 597 14.48 -13.01 -33.08
CA THR A 597 15.33 -13.54 -34.15
C THR A 597 16.68 -12.80 -34.20
N ASN A 598 17.75 -13.45 -34.67
CA ASN A 598 19.11 -12.88 -34.74
C ASN A 598 19.21 -11.44 -35.34
N SER A 599 18.18 -11.00 -36.07
CA SER A 599 18.04 -9.67 -36.67
C SER A 599 17.77 -8.51 -35.70
N ASP A 600 17.22 -8.75 -34.50
CA ASP A 600 16.73 -7.66 -33.62
C ASP A 600 17.24 -7.74 -32.16
N LYS A 601 18.28 -8.55 -31.92
CA LYS A 601 18.98 -8.57 -30.61
C LYS A 601 19.47 -7.16 -30.24
N ILE A 602 19.33 -6.77 -28.96
CA ILE A 602 19.87 -5.51 -28.47
C ILE A 602 21.39 -5.54 -28.61
N LEU A 603 21.90 -4.66 -29.48
CA LEU A 603 23.32 -4.53 -29.76
C LEU A 603 24.06 -3.98 -28.54
N ASP A 604 25.33 -4.34 -28.39
CA ASP A 604 26.16 -3.87 -27.26
C ASP A 604 26.24 -2.32 -27.23
N LYS A 605 26.19 -1.65 -28.40
CA LYS A 605 26.15 -0.19 -28.50
C LYS A 605 24.88 0.46 -27.92
N ASP A 606 23.79 -0.30 -27.77
CA ASP A 606 22.49 0.19 -27.30
C ASP A 606 22.26 -0.15 -25.81
N LYS A 607 23.18 -0.91 -25.19
CA LYS A 607 23.16 -1.20 -23.75
C LYS A 607 23.61 0.03 -22.95
N PRO A 608 23.10 0.19 -21.71
CA PRO A 608 23.51 1.27 -20.83
C PRO A 608 24.98 1.12 -20.41
N TYR A 609 25.64 2.24 -20.12
CA TYR A 609 26.97 2.25 -19.52
C TYR A 609 26.94 1.81 -18.06
N ASP A 610 27.92 0.99 -17.69
CA ASP A 610 28.28 0.74 -16.29
C ASP A 610 28.98 1.98 -15.71
N ARG A 611 28.77 2.26 -14.42
CA ARG A 611 29.32 3.42 -13.69
C ARG A 611 30.24 2.95 -12.57
N LEU A 612 31.55 3.06 -12.75
CA LEU A 612 32.56 2.32 -11.98
C LEU A 612 33.79 3.16 -11.54
N PRO A 613 33.73 3.95 -10.46
CA PRO A 613 32.56 4.44 -9.74
C PRO A 613 32.08 5.79 -10.31
N GLN A 614 30.99 6.32 -9.75
CA GLN A 614 30.53 7.71 -9.88
C GLN A 614 30.59 8.38 -8.50
N LEU A 615 31.17 9.59 -8.42
CA LEU A 615 31.16 10.46 -7.26
C LEU A 615 30.58 11.82 -7.68
N SER A 616 29.45 12.20 -7.11
CA SER A 616 28.76 13.47 -7.37
C SER A 616 28.67 14.27 -6.10
N VAL A 617 29.09 15.52 -6.12
CA VAL A 617 29.09 16.42 -4.96
C VAL A 617 28.46 17.74 -5.37
N LYS A 618 27.35 18.09 -4.73
CA LYS A 618 26.73 19.42 -4.80
C LYS A 618 27.03 20.15 -3.51
N TYR A 619 27.47 21.39 -3.58
CA TYR A 619 27.84 22.15 -2.40
C TYR A 619 27.34 23.60 -2.49
N ARG A 620 27.03 24.18 -1.34
CA ARG A 620 26.75 25.59 -1.13
C ARG A 620 27.80 26.14 -0.18
N VAL A 621 28.34 27.30 -0.48
CA VAL A 621 29.42 27.92 0.30
C VAL A 621 28.82 28.89 1.32
N PRO A 622 28.78 28.55 2.62
CA PRO A 622 28.04 29.35 3.61
C PRO A 622 28.76 30.63 4.06
N TRP A 623 30.08 30.70 3.92
CA TRP A 623 30.86 31.84 4.42
C TRP A 623 30.80 33.08 3.52
N VAL A 624 30.20 32.97 2.33
CA VAL A 624 29.93 34.11 1.44
C VAL A 624 28.45 34.45 1.56
N THR A 625 28.14 35.57 2.21
CA THR A 625 26.75 35.96 2.50
C THR A 625 26.15 36.94 1.49
N GLN A 626 26.99 37.63 0.71
CA GLN A 626 26.50 38.57 -0.30
C GLN A 626 25.99 37.89 -1.56
N PHE A 627 26.53 36.70 -1.87
CA PHE A 627 26.20 35.92 -3.06
C PHE A 627 25.77 34.52 -2.63
N ASP A 628 24.80 33.95 -3.33
CA ASP A 628 24.52 32.53 -3.25
C ASP A 628 25.54 31.78 -4.13
N LEU A 629 26.60 31.27 -3.49
CA LEU A 629 27.66 30.54 -4.16
C LEU A 629 27.41 29.03 -4.02
N THR A 630 27.13 28.38 -5.15
CA THR A 630 26.85 26.94 -5.24
C THR A 630 27.76 26.28 -6.26
N GLY A 631 27.99 24.98 -6.12
CA GLY A 631 28.76 24.22 -7.10
C GLY A 631 28.36 22.77 -7.19
N ILE A 632 28.75 22.16 -8.30
CA ILE A 632 28.55 20.75 -8.63
C ILE A 632 29.90 20.22 -9.12
N SER A 633 30.34 19.10 -8.59
CA SER A 633 31.50 18.34 -9.06
C SER A 633 31.07 16.89 -9.23
N ASP A 634 31.11 16.39 -10.46
CA ASP A 634 30.72 15.02 -10.80
C ASP A 634 31.88 14.32 -11.54
N PHE A 635 32.36 13.23 -10.93
CA PHE A 635 33.38 12.36 -11.51
C PHE A 635 32.76 10.99 -11.75
N ALA A 636 32.97 10.40 -12.92
CA ALA A 636 32.53 9.04 -13.19
C ALA A 636 33.47 8.35 -14.18
N TYR A 637 33.68 7.06 -14.01
CA TYR A 637 34.22 6.21 -15.07
C TYR A 637 33.10 5.36 -15.65
N PHE A 638 32.95 5.41 -16.98
CA PHE A 638 31.92 4.74 -17.73
C PHE A 638 32.54 3.61 -18.56
N LYS A 639 32.00 2.39 -18.42
CA LYS A 639 32.42 1.23 -19.20
C LYS A 639 31.23 0.67 -19.97
N ARG A 640 31.42 0.41 -21.27
CA ARG A 640 30.45 -0.32 -22.09
C ARG A 640 31.24 -1.19 -23.07
N PRO A 641 31.48 -2.47 -22.73
CA PRO A 641 32.23 -3.35 -23.61
C PRO A 641 31.43 -3.63 -24.89
N ILE A 642 32.09 -3.53 -26.05
CA ILE A 642 31.48 -3.85 -27.35
C ILE A 642 32.15 -5.11 -27.91
N ASN A 643 31.44 -6.24 -27.88
CA ASN A 643 31.97 -7.54 -28.33
C ASN A 643 31.32 -8.03 -29.64
N ASP A 644 30.17 -7.48 -30.00
CA ASP A 644 29.40 -7.83 -31.20
C ASP A 644 29.82 -7.05 -32.46
N GLY A 645 30.75 -6.11 -32.34
CA GLY A 645 31.22 -5.26 -33.44
C GLY A 645 30.20 -4.20 -33.89
N SER A 646 29.18 -3.91 -33.09
CA SER A 646 28.13 -2.94 -33.40
C SER A 646 28.63 -1.49 -33.46
N ALA A 647 29.69 -1.15 -32.74
CA ALA A 647 30.36 0.15 -32.72
C ALA A 647 31.81 0.01 -32.19
N PRO A 648 32.70 0.98 -32.40
CA PRO A 648 33.93 1.06 -31.61
C PRO A 648 33.58 1.32 -30.13
N GLU A 649 34.33 0.71 -29.22
CA GLU A 649 34.11 0.91 -27.78
C GLU A 649 34.40 2.38 -27.38
N GLN A 650 33.52 2.97 -26.57
CA GLN A 650 33.63 4.36 -26.11
C GLN A 650 33.56 4.42 -24.58
N SER A 651 34.54 3.85 -23.90
CA SER A 651 34.66 3.82 -22.43
C SER A 651 35.70 4.83 -21.94
N GLY A 652 35.47 5.44 -20.78
CA GLY A 652 36.33 6.52 -20.31
C GLY A 652 35.93 7.19 -19.01
N GLY A 653 36.78 8.09 -18.53
CA GLY A 653 36.52 8.93 -17.36
C GLY A 653 35.92 10.28 -17.77
N ARG A 654 35.01 10.80 -16.95
CA ARG A 654 34.44 12.15 -17.02
C ARG A 654 34.66 12.87 -15.70
N LEU A 655 35.02 14.14 -15.78
CA LEU A 655 34.99 15.11 -14.69
C LEU A 655 34.21 16.36 -15.15
N TYR A 656 33.08 16.62 -14.50
CA TYR A 656 32.27 17.83 -14.69
C TYR A 656 32.34 18.70 -13.45
N ASN A 657 32.59 19.99 -13.63
CA ASN A 657 32.54 20.98 -12.55
C ASN A 657 31.71 22.19 -12.99
N LYS A 658 30.79 22.62 -12.14
CA LYS A 658 30.05 23.88 -12.29
C LYS A 658 30.16 24.66 -11.00
N LEU A 659 30.60 25.91 -11.07
CA LEU A 659 30.58 26.85 -9.94
C LEU A 659 29.67 28.02 -10.32
N THR A 660 28.70 28.36 -9.47
CA THR A 660 27.68 29.38 -9.75
C THR A 660 27.61 30.40 -8.62
N ALA A 661 27.72 31.68 -8.96
CA ALA A 661 27.49 32.79 -8.05
C ALA A 661 26.23 33.56 -8.47
N ALA A 662 25.20 33.55 -7.63
CA ALA A 662 23.95 34.27 -7.86
C ALA A 662 23.76 35.41 -6.84
N TYR A 663 23.10 36.49 -7.25
CA TYR A 663 22.79 37.63 -6.39
C TYR A 663 21.28 37.89 -6.37
N PRO A 664 20.51 37.22 -5.49
CA PRO A 664 19.05 37.33 -5.48
C PRO A 664 18.59 38.67 -4.88
N MET A 665 17.97 39.52 -5.71
CA MET A 665 17.37 40.77 -5.30
C MET A 665 15.85 40.59 -5.17
N THR A 666 15.36 40.33 -3.96
CA THR A 666 13.94 40.03 -3.72
C THR A 666 13.20 41.19 -3.03
N ARG A 667 11.95 41.39 -3.43
CA ARG A 667 10.94 42.27 -2.83
C ARG A 667 9.62 41.50 -2.76
N THR A 668 8.67 41.98 -1.99
CA THR A 668 7.34 41.36 -1.88
C THR A 668 6.58 41.31 -3.21
N TRP A 669 6.82 42.27 -4.10
CA TRP A 669 6.15 42.42 -5.40
C TRP A 669 6.97 41.87 -6.58
N GLY A 670 8.19 41.37 -6.38
CA GLY A 670 9.01 40.88 -7.49
C GLY A 670 10.45 40.58 -7.10
N TYR A 671 11.20 40.03 -8.05
CA TYR A 671 12.59 39.66 -7.87
C TYR A 671 13.41 39.82 -9.15
N VAL A 672 14.72 39.97 -8.99
CA VAL A 672 15.73 39.87 -10.05
C VAL A 672 16.94 39.12 -9.51
N THR A 673 17.36 38.07 -10.20
CA THR A 673 18.46 37.20 -9.79
C THR A 673 19.45 37.06 -10.95
N PRO A 674 20.44 37.97 -11.07
CA PRO A 674 21.60 37.74 -11.93
C PRO A 674 22.46 36.60 -11.36
N SER A 675 23.00 35.79 -12.25
CA SER A 675 23.83 34.63 -11.94
C SER A 675 24.94 34.46 -12.97
N VAL A 676 26.13 34.06 -12.50
CA VAL A 676 27.25 33.67 -13.35
C VAL A 676 27.69 32.27 -12.95
N SER A 677 27.78 31.37 -13.93
CA SER A 677 28.31 30.02 -13.74
C SER A 677 29.57 29.80 -14.58
N LEU A 678 30.54 29.08 -14.03
CA LEU A 678 31.71 28.59 -14.74
C LEU A 678 31.59 27.07 -14.85
N GLN A 679 31.56 26.55 -16.08
CA GLN A 679 31.40 25.12 -16.34
C GLN A 679 32.67 24.58 -16.99
N HIS A 680 33.16 23.45 -16.48
CA HIS A 680 34.30 22.71 -17.01
C HIS A 680 33.93 21.24 -17.18
N LEU A 681 34.09 20.72 -18.39
CA LEU A 681 33.90 19.32 -18.73
C LEU A 681 35.23 18.76 -19.24
N TYR A 682 35.72 17.74 -18.57
CA TYR A 682 36.89 16.97 -18.99
C TYR A 682 36.48 15.52 -19.22
N THR A 683 36.82 14.97 -20.38
CA THR A 683 36.61 13.55 -20.70
C THR A 683 37.91 12.93 -21.18
N GLN A 684 38.08 11.64 -20.92
CA GLN A 684 39.25 10.90 -21.35
C GLN A 684 38.88 9.44 -21.63
N PHE A 685 39.12 8.99 -22.86
CA PHE A 685 38.95 7.58 -23.21
C PHE A 685 39.93 6.69 -22.44
N ASP A 686 39.54 5.46 -22.14
CA ASP A 686 40.49 4.44 -21.69
C ASP A 686 41.40 3.98 -22.83
N GLN A 687 42.38 3.11 -22.54
CA GLN A 687 43.34 2.69 -23.56
C GLN A 687 42.69 1.84 -24.66
N GLU A 688 41.81 0.91 -24.28
CA GLU A 688 41.12 0.02 -25.21
C GLU A 688 40.23 0.82 -26.17
N SER A 689 39.50 1.81 -25.65
CA SER A 689 38.65 2.70 -26.44
C SER A 689 39.47 3.64 -27.31
N ALA A 690 40.59 4.17 -26.82
CA ALA A 690 41.48 4.99 -27.64
C ALA A 690 42.04 4.20 -28.83
N ASP A 691 42.47 2.95 -28.59
CA ASP A 691 42.97 2.07 -29.65
C ASP A 691 41.86 1.65 -30.62
N ALA A 692 40.65 1.37 -30.11
CA ALA A 692 39.48 1.01 -30.92
C ALA A 692 38.98 2.15 -31.84
N ASN A 693 39.12 3.40 -31.39
CA ASN A 693 38.75 4.58 -32.17
C ASN A 693 39.93 5.18 -32.95
N GLY A 694 41.13 4.57 -32.90
CA GLY A 694 42.32 5.07 -33.59
C GLY A 694 42.80 6.45 -33.11
N LEU A 695 42.54 6.79 -31.84
CA LEU A 695 42.87 8.09 -31.26
C LEU A 695 44.33 8.16 -30.83
N ASP A 696 44.99 9.27 -31.16
CA ASP A 696 46.33 9.55 -30.66
C ASP A 696 46.31 10.09 -29.21
N LYS A 697 47.50 10.36 -28.65
CA LYS A 697 47.62 10.87 -27.27
C LYS A 697 46.92 12.21 -27.05
N ASN A 698 46.79 13.05 -28.08
CA ASN A 698 46.19 14.38 -27.99
C ASN A 698 44.67 14.33 -28.19
N SER A 699 44.17 13.40 -29.00
CA SER A 699 42.73 13.20 -29.26
C SER A 699 42.03 12.31 -28.23
N LYS A 700 42.80 11.64 -27.34
CA LYS A 700 42.28 10.76 -26.27
C LYS A 700 41.52 11.51 -25.16
N SER A 701 41.75 12.81 -24.99
CA SER A 701 41.15 13.61 -23.91
C SER A 701 40.61 14.94 -24.42
N GLN A 702 39.43 15.32 -23.96
CA GLN A 702 38.78 16.61 -24.28
C GLN A 702 38.62 17.45 -23.03
N SER A 703 38.79 18.76 -23.15
CA SER A 703 38.64 19.73 -22.06
C SER A 703 37.89 20.96 -22.56
N ILE A 704 36.67 21.13 -22.09
CA ILE A 704 35.75 22.17 -22.54
C ILE A 704 35.41 23.08 -21.37
N PHE A 705 35.54 24.39 -21.58
CA PHE A 705 35.19 25.40 -20.59
C PHE A 705 34.16 26.36 -21.18
N VAL A 706 33.01 26.46 -20.54
CA VAL A 706 31.87 27.29 -20.96
C VAL A 706 31.44 28.16 -19.78
N PRO A 707 31.71 29.48 -19.79
CA PRO A 707 31.07 30.41 -18.86
C PRO A 707 29.60 30.59 -19.25
N GLN A 708 28.72 30.73 -18.28
CA GLN A 708 27.30 31.00 -18.48
C GLN A 708 26.89 32.21 -17.66
N PHE A 709 26.08 33.06 -18.25
CA PHE A 709 25.41 34.16 -17.57
C PHE A 709 23.90 33.94 -17.67
N SER A 710 23.18 34.16 -16.56
CA SER A 710 21.72 34.20 -16.58
C SER A 710 21.17 35.32 -15.72
N ILE A 711 20.00 35.82 -16.11
CA ILE A 711 19.22 36.77 -15.31
C ILE A 711 17.78 36.30 -15.32
N ASP A 712 17.24 36.04 -14.13
CA ASP A 712 15.87 35.62 -13.91
C ASP A 712 15.12 36.72 -13.16
N SER A 713 13.99 37.16 -13.71
CA SER A 713 13.22 38.27 -13.16
C SER A 713 11.73 37.96 -13.18
N GLY A 714 11.02 38.34 -12.13
CA GLY A 714 9.59 38.13 -12.02
C GLY A 714 8.89 39.22 -11.21
N LEU A 715 7.62 39.45 -11.51
CA LEU A 715 6.74 40.36 -10.77
C LEU A 715 5.55 39.57 -10.21
N ASN A 716 4.93 40.07 -9.15
CA ASN A 716 3.75 39.49 -8.54
C ASN A 716 2.69 40.57 -8.36
N PHE A 717 1.58 40.45 -9.06
CA PHE A 717 0.42 41.33 -8.93
C PHE A 717 -0.71 40.62 -8.22
N PHE A 718 -1.18 41.21 -7.12
CA PHE A 718 -2.24 40.65 -6.29
C PHE A 718 -3.54 41.42 -6.50
N LYS A 719 -4.65 40.69 -6.63
CA LYS A 719 -6.00 41.26 -6.68
C LYS A 719 -6.92 40.46 -5.77
N ALA A 720 -7.59 41.11 -4.83
CA ALA A 720 -8.55 40.45 -3.96
C ALA A 720 -9.81 40.03 -4.73
N GLY A 721 -10.43 38.94 -4.28
CA GLY A 721 -11.71 38.44 -4.75
C GLY A 721 -11.62 37.29 -5.76
N THR A 722 -12.78 36.71 -6.07
CA THR A 722 -12.93 35.59 -6.98
C THR A 722 -12.78 36.04 -8.45
N PRO A 723 -12.20 35.21 -9.33
CA PRO A 723 -12.12 35.54 -10.74
C PRO A 723 -13.46 35.35 -11.46
N PHE A 724 -13.72 36.19 -12.46
CA PHE A 724 -14.84 36.07 -13.40
C PHE A 724 -16.28 36.09 -12.84
N GLY A 725 -16.51 36.39 -11.55
CA GLY A 725 -17.86 36.42 -10.94
C GLY A 725 -18.66 35.10 -11.07
N LYS A 726 -17.97 34.01 -11.43
CA LYS A 726 -18.54 32.68 -11.74
C LYS A 726 -18.18 31.62 -10.71
N PHE A 727 -17.09 31.82 -9.97
CA PHE A 727 -16.86 31.09 -8.73
C PHE A 727 -17.79 31.70 -7.68
N ASP A 728 -18.40 30.86 -6.86
CA ASP A 728 -19.28 31.30 -5.78
C ASP A 728 -18.59 32.43 -5.00
N GLU A 729 -19.20 33.62 -4.97
CA GLU A 729 -18.62 34.81 -4.30
C GLU A 729 -18.38 34.56 -2.81
N SER A 730 -19.04 33.54 -2.24
CA SER A 730 -18.80 33.06 -0.87
C SER A 730 -17.38 32.50 -0.67
N LEU A 731 -16.71 32.05 -1.73
CA LEU A 731 -15.37 31.46 -1.65
C LEU A 731 -14.29 32.50 -1.36
N GLY A 732 -14.48 33.77 -1.74
CA GLY A 732 -13.49 34.83 -1.50
C GLY A 732 -12.09 34.54 -2.07
N GLY A 733 -11.05 35.02 -1.39
CA GLY A 733 -9.65 34.75 -1.73
C GLY A 733 -8.95 35.84 -2.54
N TYR A 734 -7.91 35.47 -3.29
CA TYR A 734 -7.13 36.39 -4.12
C TYR A 734 -6.60 35.75 -5.40
N GLN A 735 -6.36 36.60 -6.39
CA GLN A 735 -5.77 36.29 -7.68
C GLN A 735 -4.33 36.80 -7.69
N LEU A 736 -3.43 35.99 -8.23
CA LEU A 736 -2.02 36.28 -8.42
C LEU A 736 -1.70 36.21 -9.93
N LEU A 737 -1.17 37.30 -10.48
CA LEU A 737 -0.62 37.33 -11.83
C LEU A 737 0.89 37.53 -11.74
N SER A 738 1.65 36.57 -12.26
CA SER A 738 3.11 36.52 -12.12
C SER A 738 3.78 36.42 -13.49
N PRO A 739 4.07 37.55 -14.17
CA PRO A 739 4.92 37.53 -15.35
C PRO A 739 6.37 37.28 -14.94
N ARG A 740 7.07 36.45 -15.70
CA ARG A 740 8.48 36.11 -15.50
C ARG A 740 9.24 36.15 -16.82
N LEU A 741 10.46 36.66 -16.77
CA LEU A 741 11.37 36.76 -17.90
C LEU A 741 12.76 36.27 -17.48
N LYS A 742 13.27 35.25 -18.17
CA LYS A 742 14.62 34.71 -17.96
C LYS A 742 15.46 34.85 -19.22
N TYR A 743 16.69 35.32 -19.11
CA TYR A 743 17.68 35.31 -20.19
C TYR A 743 18.87 34.45 -19.80
N VAL A 744 19.37 33.63 -20.73
CA VAL A 744 20.54 32.75 -20.53
C VAL A 744 21.48 32.85 -21.72
N TYR A 745 22.76 33.02 -21.44
CA TYR A 745 23.84 33.08 -22.43
C TYR A 745 25.03 32.19 -22.03
N SER A 746 25.46 31.34 -22.96
CA SER A 746 26.64 30.47 -22.89
C SER A 746 27.27 30.42 -24.30
N PRO A 747 28.56 30.73 -24.48
CA PRO A 747 29.18 30.71 -25.79
C PRO A 747 29.34 29.27 -26.30
N TYR A 748 29.25 29.11 -27.62
CA TYR A 748 29.52 27.83 -28.27
C TYR A 748 30.97 27.39 -28.11
N LYS A 749 31.11 26.09 -27.84
CA LYS A 749 32.33 25.31 -27.95
C LYS A 749 31.99 24.04 -28.70
N ASP A 750 32.88 23.62 -29.57
CA ASP A 750 32.77 22.34 -30.27
C ASP A 750 32.97 21.19 -29.26
N GLN A 751 32.06 20.21 -29.31
CA GLN A 751 31.98 19.06 -28.40
C GLN A 751 31.67 17.76 -29.16
N THR A 752 31.84 17.77 -30.49
CA THR A 752 31.62 16.60 -31.37
C THR A 752 32.47 15.40 -30.94
N ASP A 753 33.72 15.65 -30.54
CA ASP A 753 34.64 14.61 -30.06
C ASP A 753 34.36 14.14 -28.60
N VAL A 754 33.32 14.66 -27.93
CA VAL A 754 32.96 14.23 -26.57
C VAL A 754 32.00 13.05 -26.63
N PRO A 755 32.34 11.88 -26.07
CA PRO A 755 31.41 10.75 -26.04
C PRO A 755 30.15 11.08 -25.22
N ASN A 756 29.00 10.55 -25.61
CA ASN A 756 27.79 10.61 -24.81
C ASN A 756 27.71 9.35 -23.92
N PHE A 757 28.02 9.50 -22.63
CA PHE A 757 28.01 8.40 -21.67
C PHE A 757 26.62 8.14 -21.09
N ASN A 758 26.00 9.18 -20.54
CA ASN A 758 24.72 9.07 -19.85
C ASN A 758 23.84 10.30 -19.98
N THR A 759 24.03 11.10 -21.03
CA THR A 759 23.28 12.32 -21.27
C THR A 759 22.15 12.08 -22.28
N ARG A 760 20.94 12.48 -21.91
CA ARG A 760 19.76 12.51 -22.78
C ARG A 760 19.12 13.89 -22.75
N LEU A 761 18.21 14.18 -23.66
CA LEU A 761 17.45 15.43 -23.63
C LEU A 761 16.24 15.32 -22.69
N ALA A 762 15.92 16.42 -22.02
CA ALA A 762 14.72 16.58 -21.22
C ALA A 762 13.49 16.68 -22.12
N SER A 763 12.35 16.17 -21.65
CA SER A 763 11.09 16.33 -22.35
C SER A 763 10.57 17.77 -22.20
N LEU A 764 9.96 18.30 -23.26
CA LEU A 764 9.35 19.62 -23.25
C LEU A 764 8.19 19.65 -22.24
N ASN A 765 8.30 20.54 -21.26
CA ASN A 765 7.24 20.88 -20.31
C ASN A 765 7.42 22.33 -19.82
N PHE A 766 6.42 22.87 -19.13
CA PHE A 766 6.44 24.29 -18.72
C PHE A 766 7.61 24.61 -17.77
N SER A 767 7.91 23.72 -16.82
CA SER A 767 9.02 23.90 -15.88
C SER A 767 10.38 23.87 -16.58
N GLN A 768 10.55 23.01 -17.57
CA GLN A 768 11.78 22.84 -18.34
C GLN A 768 12.19 24.11 -19.11
N LEU A 769 11.24 25.00 -19.45
CA LEU A 769 11.54 26.29 -20.11
C LEU A 769 12.46 27.21 -19.30
N TYR A 770 12.53 27.01 -17.97
CA TYR A 770 13.37 27.79 -17.08
C TYR A 770 14.65 27.09 -16.69
N GLU A 771 14.89 25.85 -17.12
CA GLU A 771 16.15 25.19 -16.86
C GLU A 771 17.28 25.82 -17.67
N ASP A 772 18.49 25.83 -17.10
CA ASP A 772 19.67 26.34 -17.80
C ASP A 772 20.18 25.37 -18.89
N SER A 773 19.64 24.14 -18.93
CA SER A 773 20.09 23.10 -19.85
C SER A 773 18.94 22.16 -20.19
N TRP A 774 18.85 21.78 -21.46
CA TRP A 774 17.99 20.70 -21.94
C TRP A 774 18.63 19.32 -21.75
N PHE A 775 19.91 19.25 -21.36
CA PHE A 775 20.62 18.00 -21.13
C PHE A 775 20.36 17.46 -19.73
N LEU A 776 19.81 16.24 -19.66
CA LEU A 776 19.75 15.41 -18.47
C LEU A 776 21.04 14.57 -18.41
N GLY A 777 22.08 15.14 -17.80
CA GLY A 777 23.43 14.58 -17.75
C GLY A 777 24.47 15.69 -17.86
N TYR A 778 25.76 15.32 -17.93
CA TYR A 778 26.87 16.28 -17.93
C TYR A 778 27.83 16.10 -19.12
N ASP A 779 27.47 15.33 -20.14
CA ASP A 779 28.35 15.05 -21.29
C ASP A 779 28.28 16.13 -22.39
N ARG A 780 27.35 17.08 -22.26
CA ARG A 780 27.19 18.21 -23.17
C ARG A 780 26.95 19.50 -22.39
N LEU A 781 27.69 20.55 -22.72
CA LEU A 781 27.49 21.89 -22.17
C LEU A 781 26.71 22.74 -23.19
N PRO A 782 25.53 23.29 -22.85
CA PRO A 782 24.68 23.98 -23.81
C PRO A 782 25.27 25.32 -24.28
N ASP A 783 25.14 25.64 -25.57
CA ASP A 783 25.49 26.93 -26.17
C ASP A 783 24.31 27.91 -26.18
N ASN A 784 23.74 28.13 -24.98
CA ASN A 784 22.54 28.94 -24.78
C ASN A 784 22.69 30.38 -25.28
N ASN A 785 21.66 30.88 -25.95
CA ASN A 785 21.46 32.31 -26.15
C ASN A 785 19.96 32.53 -26.37
N HIS A 786 19.20 32.59 -25.30
CA HIS A 786 17.75 32.57 -25.39
C HIS A 786 17.07 33.41 -24.31
N LEU A 787 15.84 33.80 -24.60
CA LEU A 787 14.94 34.54 -23.73
C LEU A 787 13.67 33.73 -23.49
N THR A 788 13.28 33.56 -22.23
CA THR A 788 12.07 32.82 -21.83
C THR A 788 11.06 33.77 -21.18
N PRO A 789 10.18 34.41 -21.97
CA PRO A 789 9.00 35.10 -21.44
C PRO A 789 7.91 34.11 -21.03
N SER A 790 7.23 34.43 -19.94
CA SER A 790 6.17 33.59 -19.38
C SER A 790 5.19 34.38 -18.53
N LEU A 791 4.00 33.82 -18.35
CA LEU A 791 2.95 34.36 -17.51
C LEU A 791 2.30 33.23 -16.73
N ASN A 792 2.27 33.37 -15.40
CA ASN A 792 1.47 32.53 -14.52
C ASN A 792 0.28 33.31 -13.95
N TYR A 793 -0.84 32.64 -13.82
CA TYR A 793 -2.05 33.15 -13.20
C TYR A 793 -2.59 32.11 -12.22
N ARG A 794 -2.74 32.50 -10.95
CA ARG A 794 -3.21 31.62 -9.88
C ARG A 794 -4.39 32.24 -9.15
N TYR A 795 -5.42 31.46 -8.86
CA TYR A 795 -6.52 31.83 -7.97
C TYR A 795 -6.53 30.92 -6.75
N ILE A 796 -6.44 31.55 -5.58
CA ILE A 796 -6.48 30.91 -4.27
C ILE A 796 -7.75 31.38 -3.57
N ASP A 797 -8.59 30.43 -3.12
CA ASP A 797 -9.82 30.76 -2.42
C ASP A 797 -9.57 31.26 -0.98
N GLY A 798 -10.62 31.67 -0.28
CA GLY A 798 -10.56 32.19 1.08
C GLY A 798 -10.11 31.17 2.13
N ASN A 799 -10.10 29.88 1.80
CA ASN A 799 -9.57 28.81 2.65
C ASN A 799 -8.10 28.50 2.36
N GLY A 800 -7.48 29.19 1.40
CA GLY A 800 -6.10 28.96 1.00
C GLY A 800 -5.91 27.85 -0.03
N LEU A 801 -6.99 27.30 -0.60
CA LEU A 801 -6.91 26.26 -1.63
C LEU A 801 -6.73 26.88 -3.02
N THR A 802 -5.71 26.45 -3.76
CA THR A 802 -5.53 26.83 -5.17
C THR A 802 -6.63 26.19 -6.02
N ARG A 803 -7.52 27.01 -6.56
CA ARG A 803 -8.66 26.57 -7.39
C ARG A 803 -8.34 26.57 -8.88
N LEU A 804 -7.39 27.40 -9.30
CA LEU A 804 -6.90 27.49 -10.66
C LEU A 804 -5.44 27.92 -10.63
N ASP A 805 -4.60 27.22 -11.36
CA ASP A 805 -3.21 27.57 -11.66
C ASP A 805 -3.02 27.40 -13.16
N ALA A 806 -2.69 28.48 -13.86
CA ALA A 806 -2.57 28.49 -15.31
C ALA A 806 -1.30 29.23 -15.72
N SER A 807 -0.48 28.58 -16.52
CA SER A 807 0.81 29.08 -16.95
C SER A 807 0.96 28.97 -18.47
N VAL A 808 1.60 29.96 -19.07
CA VAL A 808 1.94 29.96 -20.50
C VAL A 808 3.28 30.63 -20.72
N GLY A 809 4.10 30.09 -21.62
CA GLY A 809 5.44 30.60 -21.88
C GLY A 809 6.08 29.95 -23.09
N LYS A 810 7.22 30.50 -23.51
CA LYS A 810 8.05 29.90 -24.55
C LYS A 810 9.49 30.33 -24.39
N GLN A 811 10.42 29.56 -24.93
CA GLN A 811 11.82 29.93 -25.03
C GLN A 811 12.13 30.37 -26.46
N ILE A 812 12.63 31.61 -26.61
CA ILE A 812 12.97 32.26 -27.88
C ILE A 812 14.49 32.26 -28.02
N TYR A 813 15.02 31.61 -29.05
CA TYR A 813 16.46 31.55 -29.30
C TYR A 813 16.90 32.76 -30.13
N LEU A 814 18.00 33.39 -29.72
CA LEU A 814 18.61 34.54 -30.42
C LEU A 814 19.76 34.11 -31.35
N SER A 815 20.17 32.84 -31.26
CA SER A 815 21.12 32.19 -32.17
C SER A 815 20.82 30.69 -32.24
N ASP A 816 21.19 30.08 -33.37
CA ASP A 816 21.06 28.64 -33.60
C ASP A 816 21.77 27.82 -32.51
N ILE A 817 21.17 26.69 -32.14
CA ILE A 817 21.72 25.73 -31.17
C ILE A 817 22.68 24.81 -31.93
N ARG A 818 23.95 24.80 -31.56
CA ARG A 818 24.97 23.98 -32.23
C ARG A 818 25.43 22.80 -31.40
N VAL A 819 25.21 22.81 -30.09
CA VAL A 819 25.51 21.64 -29.24
C VAL A 819 24.26 20.79 -29.12
N HIS A 820 24.27 19.59 -29.68
CA HIS A 820 23.21 18.59 -29.55
C HIS A 820 23.79 17.18 -29.37
N LEU A 821 22.92 16.17 -29.24
CA LEU A 821 23.33 14.77 -29.01
C LEU A 821 23.64 14.01 -30.30
N ASP A 822 23.06 14.40 -31.43
CA ASP A 822 23.32 13.77 -32.73
C ASP A 822 24.62 14.31 -33.35
N ASP A 823 25.45 13.49 -33.99
CA ASP A 823 26.72 13.93 -34.61
C ASP A 823 26.52 14.50 -36.04
N THR A 824 25.43 15.24 -36.28
CA THR A 824 25.23 15.93 -37.57
C THR A 824 25.83 17.33 -37.53
N ASP A 825 26.66 17.69 -38.52
CA ASP A 825 27.32 19.00 -38.63
C ASP A 825 26.35 20.20 -38.72
N ASP A 826 25.10 19.96 -39.10
CA ASP A 826 24.08 21.00 -39.22
C ASP A 826 23.40 21.24 -37.86
N GLY A 827 23.80 22.32 -37.17
CA GLY A 827 23.15 22.75 -35.93
C GLY A 827 21.62 22.89 -36.05
N LEU A 828 20.92 22.81 -34.92
CA LEU A 828 19.47 22.93 -34.85
C LEU A 828 19.04 24.38 -35.05
N LYS A 829 18.50 24.66 -36.25
CA LYS A 829 17.86 25.93 -36.60
C LYS A 829 16.45 25.99 -36.05
N ILE A 830 16.33 26.48 -34.82
CA ILE A 830 15.06 26.60 -34.10
C ILE A 830 14.99 28.01 -33.52
N ASP A 831 13.98 28.79 -33.93
CA ASP A 831 13.78 30.15 -33.42
C ASP A 831 13.10 30.16 -32.04
N ASN A 832 12.31 29.13 -31.71
CA ASN A 832 11.70 28.94 -30.38
C ASN A 832 11.19 27.50 -30.14
N THR A 833 10.88 27.19 -28.88
CA THR A 833 10.36 25.88 -28.43
C THR A 833 8.88 25.63 -28.73
N GLY A 834 8.19 26.55 -29.41
CA GLY A 834 6.73 26.64 -29.37
C GLY A 834 6.21 27.23 -28.06
N THR A 835 4.91 27.55 -28.04
CA THR A 835 4.18 27.99 -26.85
C THR A 835 3.82 26.78 -26.00
N VAL A 836 4.32 26.74 -24.77
CA VAL A 836 3.99 25.71 -23.77
C VAL A 836 3.00 26.30 -22.78
N PHE A 837 2.01 25.50 -22.39
CA PHE A 837 1.00 25.88 -21.41
C PHE A 837 0.74 24.74 -20.42
N GLU A 838 0.31 25.12 -19.22
CA GLU A 838 -0.06 24.22 -18.14
C GLU A 838 -1.25 24.83 -17.39
N VAL A 839 -2.28 24.05 -17.10
CA VAL A 839 -3.50 24.47 -16.42
C VAL A 839 -3.93 23.37 -15.46
N SER A 840 -3.99 23.68 -14.18
CA SER A 840 -4.58 22.82 -13.15
C SER A 840 -5.73 23.56 -12.47
N THR A 841 -6.89 22.92 -12.35
CA THR A 841 -8.05 23.52 -11.69
C THR A 841 -8.85 22.52 -10.88
N GLN A 842 -9.30 22.98 -9.72
CA GLN A 842 -10.22 22.25 -8.83
C GLN A 842 -11.48 23.10 -8.61
N PRO A 843 -12.39 23.18 -9.61
CA PRO A 843 -13.56 24.04 -9.55
C PRO A 843 -14.57 23.60 -8.46
N ARG A 844 -14.52 22.33 -8.03
CA ARG A 844 -15.29 21.79 -6.90
C ARG A 844 -14.40 20.88 -6.05
N GLN A 845 -14.79 20.59 -4.81
CA GLN A 845 -13.99 19.75 -3.92
C GLN A 845 -13.77 18.32 -4.44
N ASP A 846 -14.66 17.85 -5.32
CA ASP A 846 -14.72 16.49 -5.86
C ASP A 846 -14.31 16.41 -7.35
N PHE A 847 -13.88 17.51 -7.98
CA PHE A 847 -13.56 17.54 -9.41
C PHE A 847 -12.27 18.30 -9.69
N TRP A 848 -11.36 17.66 -10.43
CA TRP A 848 -10.07 18.19 -10.84
C TRP A 848 -9.90 18.05 -12.35
N VAL A 849 -9.27 19.06 -12.95
CA VAL A 849 -8.89 19.08 -14.37
C VAL A 849 -7.46 19.56 -14.46
N ASP A 850 -6.62 18.74 -15.07
CA ASP A 850 -5.22 19.04 -15.35
C ASP A 850 -4.99 18.96 -16.86
N LEU A 851 -4.29 19.93 -17.41
CA LEU A 851 -4.02 20.07 -18.83
C LEU A 851 -2.63 20.66 -19.01
N ASP A 852 -1.77 19.99 -19.75
CA ASP A 852 -0.46 20.51 -20.13
C ASP A 852 -0.19 20.22 -21.60
N GLY A 853 0.53 21.11 -22.28
CA GLY A 853 0.74 20.95 -23.71
C GLY A 853 1.65 21.99 -24.32
N SER A 854 1.99 21.77 -25.59
CA SER A 854 2.77 22.69 -26.39
C SER A 854 2.26 22.72 -27.83
N VAL A 855 2.24 23.92 -28.40
CA VAL A 855 1.96 24.17 -29.81
C VAL A 855 3.12 24.93 -30.43
N ASP A 856 3.47 24.64 -31.68
CA ASP A 856 4.47 25.40 -32.42
C ASP A 856 3.90 26.74 -32.96
N ASP A 857 4.70 27.50 -33.71
CA ASP A 857 4.27 28.76 -34.31
C ASP A 857 3.24 28.61 -35.44
N ASN A 858 3.13 27.41 -36.04
CA ASN A 858 2.09 27.09 -37.02
C ASN A 858 0.79 26.63 -36.36
N ALA A 859 0.74 26.63 -35.02
CA ALA A 859 -0.32 26.07 -34.20
C ALA A 859 -0.48 24.54 -34.34
N ASP A 860 0.56 23.85 -34.81
CA ASP A 860 0.64 22.40 -34.78
C ASP A 860 0.96 21.93 -33.35
N LEU A 861 0.27 20.88 -32.91
CA LEU A 861 0.39 20.36 -31.56
C LEU A 861 1.66 19.54 -31.41
N ASN A 862 2.60 19.96 -30.56
CA ASN A 862 3.78 19.18 -30.19
C ASN A 862 3.39 18.03 -29.25
N TYR A 863 2.72 18.39 -28.15
CA TYR A 863 2.11 17.44 -27.23
C TYR A 863 0.95 18.07 -26.46
N ILE A 864 0.08 17.21 -25.95
CA ILE A 864 -0.99 17.53 -25.00
C ILE A 864 -1.16 16.35 -24.06
N ASN A 865 -1.35 16.65 -22.79
CA ASN A 865 -1.78 15.72 -21.78
C ASN A 865 -2.96 16.37 -21.05
N THR A 866 -4.05 15.62 -20.91
CA THR A 866 -5.28 16.10 -20.29
C THR A 866 -5.76 15.03 -19.35
N GLN A 867 -6.12 15.42 -18.13
CA GLN A 867 -6.62 14.54 -17.10
C GLN A 867 -7.82 15.16 -16.41
N PHE A 868 -8.89 14.39 -16.29
CA PHE A 868 -10.08 14.72 -15.54
C PHE A 868 -10.21 13.70 -14.41
N ARG A 869 -10.38 14.18 -13.18
CA ARG A 869 -10.66 13.33 -12.00
C ARG A 869 -11.96 13.78 -11.35
N TYR A 870 -12.87 12.86 -11.14
CA TYR A 870 -14.13 13.08 -10.45
C TYR A 870 -14.30 12.06 -9.32
N ALA A 871 -14.39 12.54 -8.08
CA ALA A 871 -14.50 11.72 -6.88
C ALA A 871 -15.68 12.19 -6.00
N PRO A 872 -16.93 11.96 -6.42
CA PRO A 872 -18.12 12.49 -5.74
C PRO A 872 -18.33 11.94 -4.32
N THR A 873 -17.81 10.73 -4.06
CA THR A 873 -17.83 10.09 -2.74
C THR A 873 -16.48 9.43 -2.49
N PHE A 874 -16.19 9.08 -1.23
CA PHE A 874 -14.95 8.41 -0.87
C PHE A 874 -14.72 7.07 -1.59
N ASN A 875 -15.79 6.44 -2.10
CA ASN A 875 -15.74 5.11 -2.72
C ASN A 875 -16.00 5.14 -4.24
N SER A 876 -16.20 6.32 -4.81
CA SER A 876 -16.47 6.50 -6.24
C SER A 876 -15.40 7.39 -6.84
N LEU A 877 -14.69 6.89 -7.84
CA LEU A 877 -13.58 7.58 -8.47
C LEU A 877 -13.60 7.31 -9.96
N TYR A 878 -13.63 8.38 -10.75
CA TYR A 878 -13.63 8.32 -12.19
C TYR A 878 -12.47 9.17 -12.70
N ASN A 879 -11.62 8.58 -13.53
CA ASN A 879 -10.58 9.32 -14.23
C ASN A 879 -10.76 9.13 -15.74
N LEU A 880 -10.56 10.21 -16.48
CA LEU A 880 -10.44 10.20 -17.93
C LEU A 880 -9.19 10.96 -18.30
N GLY A 881 -8.35 10.39 -19.15
CA GLY A 881 -7.15 11.05 -19.64
C GLY A 881 -6.96 10.89 -21.12
N TYR A 882 -6.25 11.85 -21.71
CA TYR A 882 -5.80 11.81 -23.09
C TYR A 882 -4.39 12.34 -23.14
N ILE A 883 -3.50 11.55 -23.74
CA ILE A 883 -2.16 11.97 -24.05
C ILE A 883 -1.94 11.85 -25.55
N LYS A 884 -1.46 12.92 -26.17
CA LYS A 884 -0.89 12.89 -27.50
C LYS A 884 0.44 13.62 -27.48
N ARG A 885 1.47 13.01 -28.03
CA ARG A 885 2.76 13.64 -28.26
C ARG A 885 3.28 13.15 -29.59
N ASN A 886 3.87 14.06 -30.36
CA ASN A 886 4.53 13.71 -31.60
C ASN A 886 5.97 13.32 -31.32
N ASP A 887 6.58 12.65 -32.30
CA ASP A 887 8.03 12.45 -32.27
C ASP A 887 8.74 13.81 -32.28
N SER A 888 9.73 13.97 -31.42
CA SER A 888 10.45 15.23 -31.29
C SER A 888 11.93 15.02 -31.52
N ARG A 889 12.59 16.07 -32.06
CA ARG A 889 14.05 16.11 -32.20
C ARG A 889 14.80 16.07 -30.86
N PHE A 890 14.08 16.08 -29.73
CA PHE A 890 14.60 15.90 -28.38
C PHE A 890 14.48 14.44 -27.89
N GLY A 891 14.22 13.47 -28.78
CA GLY A 891 14.18 12.04 -28.45
C GLY A 891 12.89 11.57 -27.78
N GLN A 892 11.83 12.38 -27.82
CA GLN A 892 10.51 12.01 -27.33
C GLN A 892 9.79 11.19 -28.40
N LYS A 893 9.52 9.90 -28.14
CA LYS A 893 8.73 9.09 -29.06
C LYS A 893 7.28 9.55 -29.13
N ALA A 894 6.68 9.42 -30.31
CA ALA A 894 5.25 9.62 -30.52
C ALA A 894 4.42 8.78 -29.53
N LEU A 895 3.20 9.18 -29.24
CA LEU A 895 2.21 8.41 -28.47
C LEU A 895 0.87 9.11 -28.63
N SER A 896 -0.18 8.37 -28.95
CA SER A 896 -1.55 8.83 -28.77
C SER A 896 -2.34 7.79 -27.99
N ALA A 897 -2.68 8.08 -26.74
CA ALA A 897 -3.42 7.17 -25.89
C ALA A 897 -4.54 7.85 -25.10
N PHE A 898 -5.66 7.14 -24.97
CA PHE A 898 -6.72 7.47 -24.02
C PHE A 898 -6.59 6.59 -22.79
N THR A 899 -6.72 7.18 -21.61
CA THR A 899 -6.80 6.45 -20.35
C THR A 899 -8.18 6.65 -19.73
N GLY A 900 -8.71 5.62 -19.11
CA GLY A 900 -9.98 5.67 -18.42
C GLY A 900 -9.96 4.77 -17.22
N SER A 901 -10.43 5.23 -16.07
CA SER A 901 -10.65 4.35 -14.93
C SER A 901 -11.92 4.72 -14.19
N ALA A 902 -12.54 3.71 -13.61
CA ALA A 902 -13.77 3.84 -12.85
C ALA A 902 -13.72 2.88 -11.67
N VAL A 903 -13.97 3.42 -10.49
CA VAL A 903 -14.28 2.70 -9.26
C VAL A 903 -15.68 3.15 -8.90
N LEU A 904 -16.64 2.24 -9.01
CA LEU A 904 -18.05 2.58 -8.79
C LEU A 904 -18.70 1.54 -7.88
N PRO A 905 -19.32 1.96 -6.75
CA PRO A 905 -20.17 1.09 -5.97
C PRO A 905 -21.48 0.87 -6.76
N ILE A 906 -21.80 -0.39 -7.03
CA ILE A 906 -23.08 -0.79 -7.64
C ILE A 906 -24.17 -0.79 -6.57
N ASN A 907 -23.81 -1.27 -5.38
CA ASN A 907 -24.58 -1.21 -4.14
C ASN A 907 -23.59 -1.31 -2.97
N ASP A 908 -24.09 -1.46 -1.73
CA ASP A 908 -23.25 -1.52 -0.54
C ASP A 908 -22.19 -2.64 -0.64
N ASN A 909 -22.56 -3.80 -1.20
CA ASN A 909 -21.73 -5.00 -1.27
C ASN A 909 -20.92 -5.12 -2.56
N TRP A 910 -21.45 -4.68 -3.70
CA TRP A 910 -20.82 -4.85 -5.01
C TRP A 910 -20.16 -3.56 -5.48
N GLN A 911 -18.92 -3.67 -5.94
CA GLN A 911 -18.20 -2.57 -6.58
C GLN A 911 -17.58 -3.08 -7.87
N PHE A 912 -17.65 -2.24 -8.89
CA PHE A 912 -16.93 -2.45 -10.13
C PHE A 912 -15.65 -1.61 -10.12
N LEU A 913 -14.58 -2.21 -10.60
CA LEU A 913 -13.28 -1.59 -10.78
C LEU A 913 -12.83 -1.82 -12.22
N GLY A 914 -12.45 -0.74 -12.89
CA GLY A 914 -11.95 -0.80 -14.25
C GLY A 914 -10.87 0.23 -14.48
N ALA A 915 -9.85 -0.16 -15.26
CA ALA A 915 -8.82 0.73 -15.75
C ALA A 915 -8.45 0.29 -17.18
N VAL A 916 -8.45 1.21 -18.12
CA VAL A 916 -8.16 0.95 -19.53
C VAL A 916 -7.21 2.01 -20.06
N GLN A 917 -6.32 1.57 -20.94
CA GLN A 917 -5.46 2.41 -21.76
C GLN A 917 -5.61 1.94 -23.20
N TYR A 918 -6.11 2.82 -24.06
CA TYR A 918 -6.27 2.59 -25.48
C TYR A 918 -5.21 3.38 -26.23
N ASP A 919 -4.30 2.67 -26.87
CA ASP A 919 -3.33 3.23 -27.79
C ASP A 919 -4.03 3.46 -29.13
N ASN A 920 -4.51 4.70 -29.33
CA ASN A 920 -5.21 5.14 -30.54
C ASN A 920 -4.37 4.91 -31.77
N GLU A 921 -3.09 5.10 -31.56
CA GLU A 921 -2.08 5.08 -32.54
C GLU A 921 -1.88 3.60 -32.94
N LYS A 922 -2.13 2.56 -32.12
CA LYS A 922 -1.94 1.12 -32.47
C LYS A 922 -3.29 0.46 -32.74
N SER A 923 -4.34 1.28 -32.72
CA SER A 923 -5.73 0.88 -32.74
C SER A 923 -6.07 -0.23 -31.73
N ARG A 924 -5.43 -0.25 -30.55
CA ARG A 924 -5.56 -1.37 -29.58
C ARG A 924 -5.53 -0.93 -28.12
N PHE A 925 -6.14 -1.73 -27.24
CA PHE A 925 -5.98 -1.58 -25.79
C PHE A 925 -4.60 -2.09 -25.36
N SER A 926 -3.72 -1.19 -24.92
CA SER A 926 -2.40 -1.56 -24.42
C SER A 926 -2.47 -2.22 -23.03
N ASP A 927 -3.42 -1.77 -22.20
CA ASP A 927 -3.78 -2.40 -20.93
C ASP A 927 -5.29 -2.21 -20.71
N ALA A 928 -5.98 -3.27 -20.29
CA ALA A 928 -7.40 -3.23 -19.94
C ALA A 928 -7.64 -4.18 -18.78
N LEU A 929 -8.03 -3.64 -17.64
CA LEU A 929 -8.40 -4.34 -16.43
C LEU A 929 -9.85 -4.03 -16.11
N ALA A 930 -10.62 -5.08 -15.81
CA ALA A 930 -11.99 -4.95 -15.34
C ALA A 930 -12.31 -6.04 -14.33
N GLY A 931 -13.00 -5.69 -13.26
CA GLY A 931 -13.31 -6.60 -12.18
C GLY A 931 -14.49 -6.18 -11.34
N PHE A 932 -15.03 -7.14 -10.62
CA PHE A 932 -16.05 -6.94 -9.61
C PHE A 932 -15.53 -7.42 -8.27
N THR A 933 -15.74 -6.59 -7.26
CA THR A 933 -15.51 -6.94 -5.88
C THR A 933 -16.86 -7.05 -5.19
N TYR A 934 -17.11 -8.23 -4.64
CA TYR A 934 -18.15 -8.44 -3.66
C TYR A 934 -17.53 -8.35 -2.29
N ASP A 935 -18.06 -7.47 -1.48
CA ASP A 935 -17.71 -7.33 -0.08
C ASP A 935 -18.95 -7.68 0.76
N SER A 936 -18.74 -8.26 1.93
CA SER A 936 -19.73 -8.46 2.98
C SER A 936 -19.12 -8.10 4.33
N CYS A 937 -19.87 -8.18 5.43
CA CYS A 937 -19.28 -7.93 6.74
C CYS A 937 -18.10 -8.89 7.07
N CYS A 938 -18.19 -10.17 6.67
CA CYS A 938 -17.25 -11.23 7.11
C CYS A 938 -16.38 -11.86 6.00
N TYR A 939 -16.62 -11.57 4.72
CA TYR A 939 -15.78 -12.05 3.61
C TYR A 939 -15.81 -11.10 2.42
N GLY A 940 -14.77 -11.16 1.58
CA GLY A 940 -14.72 -10.51 0.28
C GLY A 940 -14.31 -11.48 -0.82
N LEU A 941 -14.84 -11.26 -2.02
CA LEU A 941 -14.49 -11.97 -3.25
C LEU A 941 -14.23 -10.94 -4.34
N SER A 942 -13.05 -10.99 -4.94
CA SER A 942 -12.67 -10.14 -6.08
C SER A 942 -12.47 -11.03 -7.28
N ILE A 943 -13.22 -10.82 -8.36
CA ILE A 943 -13.01 -11.50 -9.64
C ILE A 943 -12.69 -10.44 -10.68
N TYR A 944 -11.56 -10.57 -11.36
CA TYR A 944 -11.11 -9.58 -12.31
C TYR A 944 -10.33 -10.23 -13.45
N ALA A 945 -10.41 -9.59 -14.61
CA ALA A 945 -9.68 -9.97 -15.79
C ALA A 945 -8.80 -8.80 -16.23
N ARG A 946 -7.64 -9.12 -16.78
CA ARG A 946 -6.72 -8.16 -17.36
C ARG A 946 -6.28 -8.65 -18.74
N ARG A 947 -6.24 -7.74 -19.69
CA ARG A 947 -5.64 -7.92 -21.01
C ARG A 947 -4.57 -6.86 -21.16
N TYR A 948 -3.34 -7.24 -21.44
CA TYR A 948 -2.23 -6.29 -21.59
C TYR A 948 -1.21 -6.79 -22.61
N TYR A 949 -0.36 -5.91 -23.11
CA TYR A 949 0.76 -6.28 -23.98
C TYR A 949 2.05 -6.31 -23.19
N ASP A 950 2.80 -7.40 -23.28
CA ASP A 950 4.15 -7.47 -22.74
C ASP A 950 5.09 -6.64 -23.63
N GLU A 951 5.70 -5.62 -23.04
CA GLU A 951 6.64 -4.75 -23.73
C GLU A 951 7.97 -5.45 -24.05
N LEU A 952 8.27 -6.62 -23.47
CA LEU A 952 9.44 -7.43 -23.77
C LEU A 952 9.17 -8.59 -24.74
N SER A 953 7.91 -8.86 -25.06
CA SER A 953 7.50 -9.89 -26.02
C SER A 953 7.42 -9.32 -27.43
N ASP A 954 7.79 -10.13 -28.41
CA ASP A 954 7.65 -9.79 -29.83
C ASP A 954 6.39 -10.42 -30.44
N LYS A 955 5.63 -11.16 -29.62
CA LYS A 955 4.29 -11.56 -29.98
C LYS A 955 3.43 -10.31 -30.06
N ASP A 956 2.88 -10.02 -31.24
CA ASP A 956 1.88 -8.97 -31.42
C ASP A 956 0.48 -9.38 -30.89
N SER A 957 0.47 -10.15 -29.81
CA SER A 957 -0.73 -10.65 -29.15
C SER A 957 -0.76 -10.16 -27.72
N ALA A 958 -1.96 -9.83 -27.23
CA ALA A 958 -2.14 -9.49 -25.83
C ALA A 958 -2.07 -10.74 -24.95
N ASP A 959 -1.50 -10.60 -23.77
CA ASP A 959 -1.61 -11.56 -22.69
C ASP A 959 -2.94 -11.37 -21.97
N HIS A 960 -3.49 -12.46 -21.46
CA HIS A 960 -4.80 -12.50 -20.82
C HIS A 960 -4.67 -13.18 -19.46
N ALA A 961 -5.14 -12.51 -18.42
CA ALA A 961 -5.18 -13.07 -17.08
C ALA A 961 -6.58 -12.95 -16.47
N ILE A 962 -7.05 -14.02 -15.85
CA ILE A 962 -8.30 -14.04 -15.07
C ILE A 962 -7.94 -14.48 -13.65
N MET A 963 -8.41 -13.73 -12.67
CA MET A 963 -8.03 -13.90 -11.27
C MET A 963 -9.25 -13.87 -10.37
N ALA A 964 -9.12 -14.60 -9.27
CA ALA A 964 -10.05 -14.58 -8.17
C ALA A 964 -9.28 -14.48 -6.85
N GLU A 965 -9.64 -13.53 -6.01
CA GLU A 965 -9.10 -13.36 -4.66
C GLU A 965 -10.23 -13.52 -3.65
N ILE A 966 -9.99 -14.32 -2.61
CA ILE A 966 -10.92 -14.50 -1.49
C ILE A 966 -10.24 -13.95 -0.24
N SER A 967 -10.96 -13.09 0.48
CA SER A 967 -10.53 -12.55 1.77
C SER A 967 -11.57 -12.90 2.83
N LEU A 968 -11.11 -13.30 4.02
CA LEU A 968 -11.95 -13.47 5.20
C LEU A 968 -11.77 -12.24 6.08
N ASN A 969 -12.81 -11.42 6.21
CA ASN A 969 -12.74 -10.15 6.92
C ASN A 969 -12.59 -10.44 8.42
N GLY A 970 -11.65 -9.74 9.07
CA GLY A 970 -11.30 -9.99 10.48
C GLY A 970 -10.15 -11.00 10.66
N LEU A 971 -9.77 -11.74 9.62
CA LEU A 971 -8.56 -12.58 9.60
C LEU A 971 -7.49 -12.06 8.63
N SER A 972 -7.90 -11.41 7.54
CA SER A 972 -7.02 -10.85 6.52
C SER A 972 -7.40 -9.40 6.20
N ASN A 973 -6.41 -8.59 5.82
CA ASN A 973 -6.60 -7.19 5.43
C ASN A 973 -6.75 -7.06 3.90
N LYS A 974 -7.74 -6.29 3.45
CA LYS A 974 -8.07 -6.16 2.02
C LYS A 974 -7.16 -5.22 1.25
N GLY A 975 -6.59 -4.23 1.94
CA GLY A 975 -5.70 -3.24 1.33
C GLY A 975 -4.43 -3.83 0.70
N ASP A 976 -4.13 -5.08 1.03
CA ASP A 976 -2.91 -5.80 0.64
C ASP A 976 -3.16 -6.84 -0.47
N GLY A 977 -4.37 -6.90 -1.05
CA GLY A 977 -4.70 -7.76 -2.20
C GLY A 977 -4.04 -7.30 -3.51
N ARG A 978 -3.92 -8.19 -4.51
CA ARG A 978 -3.24 -7.83 -5.77
C ARG A 978 -4.07 -6.85 -6.60
N LEU A 979 -5.38 -7.04 -6.70
CA LEU A 979 -6.27 -6.07 -7.37
C LEU A 979 -6.11 -4.66 -6.78
N ALA A 980 -5.99 -4.56 -5.45
CA ALA A 980 -5.79 -3.29 -4.77
C ALA A 980 -4.47 -2.62 -5.19
N SER A 981 -3.39 -3.38 -5.29
CA SER A 981 -2.09 -2.89 -5.78
C SER A 981 -2.15 -2.46 -7.24
N LEU A 982 -2.72 -3.28 -8.12
CA LEU A 982 -2.87 -2.98 -9.55
C LEU A 982 -3.66 -1.69 -9.80
N MET A 983 -4.75 -1.49 -9.04
CA MET A 983 -5.58 -0.30 -9.13
C MET A 983 -4.84 0.93 -8.59
N ARG A 984 -4.12 0.82 -7.46
CA ARG A 984 -3.32 1.93 -6.90
C ARG A 984 -2.27 2.44 -7.88
N ASN A 985 -1.65 1.54 -8.65
CA ASN A 985 -0.63 1.91 -9.62
C ASN A 985 -1.21 2.51 -10.92
N ARG A 986 -2.49 2.24 -11.26
CA ARG A 986 -3.13 2.65 -12.53
C ARG A 986 -4.15 3.77 -12.38
N VAL A 987 -4.69 3.96 -11.18
CA VAL A 987 -5.81 4.85 -10.92
C VAL A 987 -5.37 5.93 -9.95
N LEU A 988 -5.16 7.14 -10.48
CA LEU A 988 -4.79 8.29 -9.68
C LEU A 988 -5.86 8.55 -8.61
N GLY A 989 -5.44 8.64 -7.35
CA GLY A 989 -6.33 8.91 -6.21
C GLY A 989 -7.04 7.69 -5.63
N TYR A 990 -6.79 6.47 -6.15
CA TYR A 990 -7.33 5.25 -5.57
C TYR A 990 -6.57 4.86 -4.29
N ASP A 991 -7.33 4.65 -3.21
CA ASP A 991 -6.82 4.08 -1.97
C ASP A 991 -7.69 2.86 -1.60
N PRO A 992 -7.12 1.65 -1.49
CA PRO A 992 -7.89 0.45 -1.22
C PRO A 992 -8.43 0.34 0.21
N LYS A 993 -8.08 1.29 1.09
CA LYS A 993 -8.60 1.34 2.47
C LYS A 993 -9.93 2.09 2.57
N TYR A 994 -10.35 2.82 1.54
CA TYR A 994 -11.57 3.63 1.54
C TYR A 994 -12.67 3.05 0.64
#